data_AF-A0A1G4GQY4-F1
#
_entry.id   AF-A0A1G4GQY4-F1
#
_cell.length_a   1.000
_cell.length_b   1.000
_cell.length_c   1.000
_cell.angle_alpha   90.00
_cell.angle_beta   90.00
_cell.angle_gamma   90.00
#
_symmetry.space_group_name_H-M   'P 1'
#
loop_
_entity.id
_entity.type
_entity.pdbx_description
1 polymer ?
#
loop_
_entity_poly.entity_id
_entity_poly.type
_entity_poly.pdbx_seq_one_letter_code
_entity_poly.pdbx_strand_id
1 'polypeptide(L)'
;METGQLKLFLFSLLVCFFAALTFYKRFRYTFYRNYEEQKLSLYSEESFYFSFFDDIVKSETYLEGLKLLLRDDRSEYPNTINAIRRFNIYPEVVLGTVWRVFNLKESFLTPFNFYVYAVLLSQAASVSTLFFFAVYLGRSYISGAIFLMLFFSCYREKFIMRLSAFPLRENFASVYMWCNILLIYAILRERKVTEERTKRNRRVYPLCGCVYLRYGDHLTGISPSLDALTAFTLDSPPHPHVQRKRSTYPANLAHIAYTPYPACLFLSSFLFFITWQFSVFVTLTHVVALFGLDLLGFDIQKELRSILLTFSCSYVASLVATFFPRYLMCTYLPFVLAAIITTNAIYRRGGGSTSGGRGKPAPNQRDGAPCTLPLQFPHFRSRVMFVLKKGVTSIVIFLLLRLTTLGMEKDDSHVLSLLKVRLHLGSHNFDSMIYSVGSEFNPFTRHMFGMIRETSLFDYFVFFSVILLICAANWVAGVWRGGGRGNQGGSGGEGGSGERGGRNKLGGRSNTGGDHLEAFEAHFLYVVIQFICFALLALMISRLRVLALPLMCLLSSLVGSPHLLGDVYRVTRQNLRLGPGKKGLSRLVIQAICLLECAYPFAKYFPTYEYLNLAGDDPVNIQKNLDLVVWLRQNLKEGEPIITDIPTSSFLRSTTNFKMVLNPHYENVAMRRRVQDYYMFSSCLPFSDAKRYYYDRYKVRYFVANIYRCASTSSQVTNAFNVAEFVGSNYARCRHKTSMKFCQRVLYDDRNYKTLYRNGKFSVIYFDPIDVRDDSPYERFDEGKYADVKFYIPWLARCMQTDSKCQEHVVDVARSHLDILRYSKIGFALYQFVERTFLSGQTSDSFGGADLLPVGSHPPEEAPHGGHNLHTIFHLAEFYDYDVLDKRKAGELYRRAIQLIAREERAKRAQRVDQADQADQTDGADRADHPPLTVPPLVPFVPIAKRMQMLTSYIYFLLDTAPSAGRADILNLYENLHLLVLVAGSALDDGFYYEGGEAVGWGDPSIRGSPPADPPQASQTIRRTFNAGDLDQVVTLLCENAVYLYRIKGENPRYVSIYKKMWRLVLRVSHMDECVLRNYHLLEGRRLGLLDYLAFFYLYR
;
A
#
# COMPACT_ATOMS: atom_id res chain seq x y z
N MET A 1 -7.21 -27.96 -23.17
CA MET A 1 -6.16 -27.81 -22.14
C MET A 1 -5.74 -29.18 -21.65
N GLU A 2 -4.44 -29.42 -21.43
CA GLU A 2 -3.98 -30.67 -20.81
C GLU A 2 -4.36 -30.69 -19.32
N THR A 3 -4.63 -31.87 -18.75
CA THR A 3 -5.12 -32.04 -17.37
C THR A 3 -4.21 -31.43 -16.30
N GLY A 4 -2.91 -31.27 -16.59
CA GLY A 4 -1.96 -30.56 -15.72
C GLY A 4 -2.14 -29.04 -15.66
N GLN A 5 -2.56 -28.41 -16.77
CA GLN A 5 -2.78 -26.95 -16.83
C GLN A 5 -4.03 -26.54 -16.04
N LEU A 6 -5.09 -27.34 -16.10
CA LEU A 6 -6.31 -27.11 -15.32
C LEU A 6 -6.04 -27.18 -13.81
N LYS A 7 -5.25 -28.16 -13.35
CA LYS A 7 -4.84 -28.25 -11.94
C LYS A 7 -4.06 -27.02 -11.49
N LEU A 8 -3.10 -26.54 -12.29
CA LEU A 8 -2.34 -25.34 -11.96
C LEU A 8 -3.22 -24.09 -11.86
N PHE A 9 -4.20 -23.94 -12.76
CA PHE A 9 -5.17 -22.85 -12.71
C PHE A 9 -6.00 -22.88 -11.40
N LEU A 10 -6.52 -24.05 -11.02
CA LEU A 10 -7.27 -24.23 -9.77
C LEU A 10 -6.43 -23.93 -8.52
N PHE A 11 -5.17 -24.39 -8.46
CA PHE A 11 -4.26 -24.03 -7.37
C PHE A 11 -3.95 -22.53 -7.31
N SER A 12 -3.82 -21.87 -8.46
CA SER A 12 -3.58 -20.41 -8.53
C SER A 12 -4.82 -19.63 -8.07
N LEU A 13 -6.03 -20.12 -8.35
CA LEU A 13 -7.28 -19.55 -7.84
C LEU A 13 -7.39 -19.72 -6.31
N LEU A 14 -6.98 -20.86 -5.76
CA LEU A 14 -6.90 -21.06 -4.31
C LEU A 14 -5.88 -20.12 -3.65
N VAL A 15 -4.72 -19.89 -4.28
CA VAL A 15 -3.73 -18.88 -3.82
C VAL A 15 -4.31 -17.46 -3.90
N CYS A 16 -5.11 -17.14 -4.92
CA CYS A 16 -5.84 -15.87 -5.01
C CYS A 16 -6.79 -15.69 -3.82
N PHE A 17 -7.61 -16.70 -3.52
CA PHE A 17 -8.53 -16.66 -2.37
C PHE A 17 -7.78 -16.53 -1.04
N PHE A 18 -6.69 -17.27 -0.85
CA PHE A 18 -5.82 -17.15 0.33
C PHE A 18 -5.24 -15.74 0.49
N ALA A 19 -4.68 -15.18 -0.59
CA ALA A 19 -4.12 -13.82 -0.57
C ALA A 19 -5.20 -12.76 -0.28
N ALA A 20 -6.36 -12.85 -0.93
CA ALA A 20 -7.50 -11.97 -0.69
C ALA A 20 -7.97 -12.03 0.77
N LEU A 21 -8.05 -13.23 1.36
CA LEU A 21 -8.40 -13.42 2.77
C LEU A 21 -7.35 -12.79 3.71
N THR A 22 -6.04 -12.94 3.42
CA THR A 22 -4.99 -12.29 4.23
C THR A 22 -5.07 -10.76 4.18
N PHE A 23 -5.32 -10.18 3.00
CA PHE A 23 -5.48 -8.74 2.86
C PHE A 23 -6.78 -8.23 3.51
N TYR A 24 -7.89 -8.96 3.37
CA TYR A 24 -9.14 -8.62 4.05
C TYR A 24 -8.96 -8.59 5.57
N LYS A 25 -8.30 -9.61 6.16
CA LYS A 25 -8.04 -9.64 7.60
C LYS A 25 -7.19 -8.46 8.07
N ARG A 26 -6.18 -8.05 7.29
CA ARG A 26 -5.35 -6.86 7.60
C ARG A 26 -6.15 -5.57 7.72
N PHE A 27 -7.15 -5.38 6.85
CA PHE A 27 -7.95 -4.15 6.80
C PHE A 27 -9.30 -4.27 7.54
N ARG A 28 -9.52 -5.38 8.26
CA ARG A 28 -10.76 -5.74 8.96
C ARG A 28 -11.35 -4.58 9.75
N TYR A 29 -10.55 -3.92 10.60
CA TYR A 29 -11.02 -2.81 11.44
C TYR A 29 -11.54 -1.62 10.63
N THR A 30 -10.90 -1.28 9.51
CA THR A 30 -11.34 -0.15 8.66
C THR A 30 -12.69 -0.45 7.98
N PHE A 31 -12.99 -1.71 7.65
CA PHE A 31 -14.27 -2.09 7.05
C PHE A 31 -15.49 -1.96 7.99
N TYR A 32 -15.28 -1.90 9.31
CA TYR A 32 -16.34 -1.72 10.31
C TYR A 32 -16.49 -0.28 10.82
N ARG A 33 -15.55 0.61 10.49
CA ARG A 33 -15.61 2.02 10.89
C ARG A 33 -16.79 2.76 10.25
N ASN A 34 -17.19 3.86 10.89
CA ASN A 34 -18.15 4.80 10.33
C ASN A 34 -17.68 5.33 8.98
N TYR A 35 -18.59 5.53 8.03
CA TYR A 35 -18.26 5.86 6.64
C TYR A 35 -17.45 7.16 6.47
N GLU A 36 -17.59 8.14 7.37
CA GLU A 36 -16.75 9.35 7.38
C GLU A 36 -15.32 9.05 7.87
N GLU A 37 -15.15 8.21 8.89
CA GLU A 37 -13.83 7.73 9.34
C GLU A 37 -13.13 6.88 8.27
N GLN A 38 -13.88 6.07 7.52
CA GLN A 38 -13.36 5.32 6.38
C GLN A 38 -12.76 6.24 5.30
N LYS A 39 -13.38 7.39 5.02
CA LYS A 39 -12.82 8.39 4.09
C LYS A 39 -11.56 9.04 4.64
N LEU A 40 -11.53 9.29 5.95
CA LEU A 40 -10.40 9.90 6.67
C LEU A 40 -9.23 8.94 6.91
N SER A 41 -9.43 7.62 6.79
CA SER A 41 -8.33 6.64 6.86
C SER A 41 -7.50 6.57 5.57
N LEU A 42 -8.02 7.08 4.44
CA LEU A 42 -7.31 7.13 3.16
C LEU A 42 -6.32 8.28 3.12
N TYR A 43 -5.10 8.04 2.62
CA TYR A 43 -4.04 9.04 2.59
C TYR A 43 -3.74 9.55 1.17
N SER A 44 -3.67 10.88 1.01
CA SER A 44 -3.16 11.57 -0.18
C SER A 44 -3.78 11.06 -1.51
N GLU A 45 -3.05 10.34 -2.36
CA GLU A 45 -3.54 9.82 -3.63
C GLU A 45 -4.78 8.92 -3.47
N GLU A 46 -4.84 8.11 -2.41
CA GLU A 46 -5.91 7.14 -2.17
C GLU A 46 -7.26 7.83 -1.95
N SER A 47 -7.28 8.87 -1.10
CA SER A 47 -8.49 9.65 -0.80
C SER A 47 -8.92 10.50 -1.99
N PHE A 48 -7.94 11.02 -2.75
CA PHE A 48 -8.19 11.78 -3.97
C PHE A 48 -8.89 10.93 -5.04
N TYR A 49 -8.36 9.74 -5.35
CA TYR A 49 -8.98 8.88 -6.34
C TYR A 49 -10.33 8.31 -5.89
N PHE A 50 -10.43 7.88 -4.62
CA PHE A 50 -11.70 7.46 -4.03
C PHE A 50 -12.79 8.53 -4.17
N SER A 51 -12.45 9.82 -4.02
CA SER A 51 -13.44 10.91 -4.11
C SER A 51 -14.17 11.00 -5.46
N PHE A 52 -13.57 10.55 -6.57
CA PHE A 52 -14.25 10.54 -7.88
C PHE A 52 -15.20 9.34 -8.04
N PHE A 53 -14.86 8.19 -7.47
CA PHE A 53 -15.82 7.08 -7.32
C PHE A 53 -16.99 7.51 -6.43
N ASP A 54 -16.70 8.17 -5.31
CA ASP A 54 -17.68 8.69 -4.36
C ASP A 54 -18.62 9.74 -5.00
N ASP A 55 -18.10 10.66 -5.83
CA ASP A 55 -18.91 11.60 -6.61
C ASP A 55 -19.90 10.88 -7.55
N ILE A 56 -19.51 9.76 -8.19
CA ILE A 56 -20.43 8.93 -9.00
C ILE A 56 -21.45 8.19 -8.12
N VAL A 57 -21.09 7.78 -6.91
CA VAL A 57 -22.01 7.04 -6.02
C VAL A 57 -23.05 7.98 -5.37
N LYS A 58 -22.64 9.19 -5.00
CA LYS A 58 -23.45 10.18 -4.29
C LYS A 58 -24.46 10.96 -5.15
N SER A 59 -24.20 11.16 -6.45
CA SER A 59 -25.09 11.95 -7.31
C SER A 59 -26.51 11.38 -7.39
N GLU A 60 -27.49 12.14 -7.86
CA GLU A 60 -28.84 11.57 -8.01
C GLU A 60 -28.86 10.63 -9.21
N THR A 61 -28.39 11.11 -10.37
CA THR A 61 -28.32 10.33 -11.60
C THR A 61 -26.89 9.96 -12.01
N TYR A 62 -26.74 8.89 -12.80
CA TYR A 62 -25.43 8.48 -13.36
C TYR A 62 -24.88 9.52 -14.35
N LEU A 63 -25.75 10.10 -15.19
CA LEU A 63 -25.36 11.13 -16.16
C LEU A 63 -24.89 12.42 -15.49
N GLU A 64 -25.49 12.78 -14.36
CA GLU A 64 -25.03 13.90 -13.53
C GLU A 64 -23.66 13.62 -12.91
N GLY A 65 -23.47 12.45 -12.30
CA GLY A 65 -22.15 12.03 -11.78
C GLY A 65 -21.07 12.08 -12.85
N LEU A 66 -21.37 11.60 -14.07
CA LEU A 66 -20.45 11.69 -15.20
C LEU A 66 -20.23 13.14 -15.66
N LYS A 67 -21.25 13.99 -15.65
CA LYS A 67 -21.17 15.42 -15.99
C LYS A 67 -20.31 16.20 -15.00
N LEU A 68 -20.39 15.90 -13.71
CA LEU A 68 -19.51 16.44 -12.66
C LEU A 68 -18.04 16.10 -12.94
N LEU A 69 -17.73 14.87 -13.34
CA LEU A 69 -16.36 14.48 -13.70
C LEU A 69 -15.87 15.07 -15.04
N LEU A 70 -16.77 15.30 -16.00
CA LEU A 70 -16.43 15.91 -17.29
C LEU A 70 -16.21 17.43 -17.19
N ARG A 71 -16.76 18.09 -16.15
CA ARG A 71 -16.63 19.52 -15.86
C ARG A 71 -16.33 19.74 -14.36
N ASP A 72 -15.27 19.12 -13.87
CA ASP A 72 -14.83 19.26 -12.48
C ASP A 72 -14.19 20.63 -12.27
N ASP A 73 -14.77 21.42 -11.37
CA ASP A 73 -14.21 22.69 -10.86
C ASP A 73 -13.72 22.58 -9.42
N ARG A 74 -13.82 21.38 -8.82
CA ARG A 74 -13.50 21.08 -7.41
C ARG A 74 -12.05 20.67 -7.19
N SER A 75 -11.33 20.18 -8.21
CA SER A 75 -9.97 19.62 -8.05
C SER A 75 -8.81 20.53 -8.49
N GLU A 76 -9.05 21.54 -9.34
CA GLU A 76 -8.03 22.48 -9.84
C GLU A 76 -8.51 23.95 -9.86
N TYR A 77 -9.34 24.37 -8.90
CA TYR A 77 -9.90 25.74 -8.85
C TYR A 77 -8.81 26.84 -8.99
N PRO A 78 -9.01 27.92 -9.77
CA PRO A 78 -10.24 28.33 -10.48
C PRO A 78 -10.46 27.68 -11.86
N ASN A 79 -9.67 26.67 -12.25
CA ASN A 79 -9.82 26.02 -13.54
C ASN A 79 -10.91 24.94 -13.48
N THR A 80 -11.81 24.93 -14.46
CA THR A 80 -12.67 23.76 -14.74
C THR A 80 -11.94 22.80 -15.69
N ILE A 81 -11.91 21.52 -15.35
CA ILE A 81 -11.19 20.47 -16.08
C ILE A 81 -12.06 19.24 -16.33
N ASN A 82 -11.71 18.46 -17.35
CA ASN A 82 -12.25 17.11 -17.52
C ASN A 82 -11.42 16.14 -16.68
N ALA A 83 -11.91 15.77 -15.49
CA ALA A 83 -11.21 14.91 -14.53
C ALA A 83 -10.86 13.54 -15.13
N ILE A 84 -11.75 12.96 -15.94
CA ILE A 84 -11.56 11.65 -16.60
C ILE A 84 -10.28 11.65 -17.45
N ARG A 85 -10.16 12.62 -18.36
CA ARG A 85 -8.98 12.76 -19.23
C ARG A 85 -7.76 13.32 -18.49
N ARG A 86 -7.98 14.22 -17.51
CA ARG A 86 -6.92 14.93 -16.78
C ARG A 86 -6.17 14.03 -15.81
N PHE A 87 -6.90 13.16 -15.10
CA PHE A 87 -6.40 12.30 -14.04
C PHE A 87 -6.49 10.81 -14.36
N ASN A 88 -6.93 10.40 -15.56
CA ASN A 88 -7.00 8.98 -15.93
C ASN A 88 -7.85 8.12 -14.96
N ILE A 89 -9.01 8.63 -14.52
CA ILE A 89 -9.88 7.99 -13.50
C ILE A 89 -10.79 6.88 -14.05
N TYR A 90 -10.28 6.06 -14.97
CA TYR A 90 -11.05 4.97 -15.59
C TYR A 90 -11.41 3.83 -14.62
N PRO A 91 -10.50 3.33 -13.73
CA PRO A 91 -10.87 2.33 -12.73
C PRO A 91 -12.03 2.80 -11.84
N GLU A 92 -11.99 4.06 -11.40
CA GLU A 92 -12.96 4.68 -10.50
C GLU A 92 -14.32 4.87 -11.20
N VAL A 93 -14.33 5.29 -12.48
CA VAL A 93 -15.54 5.36 -13.31
C VAL A 93 -16.15 3.99 -13.56
N VAL A 94 -15.34 2.97 -13.88
CA VAL A 94 -15.83 1.59 -14.10
C VAL A 94 -16.44 1.03 -12.82
N LEU A 95 -15.79 1.17 -11.67
CA LEU A 95 -16.33 0.72 -10.39
C LEU A 95 -17.60 1.47 -10.00
N GLY A 96 -17.67 2.79 -10.20
CA GLY A 96 -18.89 3.58 -9.96
C GLY A 96 -20.05 3.17 -10.86
N THR A 97 -19.75 2.80 -12.11
CA THR A 97 -20.74 2.25 -13.06
C THR A 97 -21.25 0.89 -12.59
N VAL A 98 -20.37 -0.04 -12.22
CA VAL A 98 -20.73 -1.37 -11.67
C VAL A 98 -21.60 -1.23 -10.41
N TRP A 99 -21.22 -0.35 -9.48
CA TRP A 99 -21.97 -0.08 -8.26
C TRP A 99 -23.43 0.34 -8.54
N ARG A 100 -23.65 1.24 -9.50
CA ARG A 100 -25.00 1.69 -9.88
C ARG A 100 -25.77 0.66 -10.70
N VAL A 101 -25.16 0.06 -11.73
CA VAL A 101 -25.84 -0.86 -12.65
C VAL A 101 -26.35 -2.11 -11.93
N PHE A 102 -25.59 -2.64 -10.97
CA PHE A 102 -26.00 -3.80 -10.18
C PHE A 102 -26.64 -3.44 -8.83
N ASN A 103 -26.93 -2.14 -8.58
CA ASN A 103 -27.49 -1.59 -7.34
C ASN A 103 -26.89 -2.22 -6.06
N LEU A 104 -25.56 -2.24 -5.95
CA LEU A 104 -24.83 -3.02 -4.92
C LEU A 104 -24.98 -2.50 -3.48
N LYS A 105 -25.87 -1.52 -3.25
CA LYS A 105 -26.21 -0.95 -1.93
C LYS A 105 -26.70 -1.99 -0.93
N GLU A 106 -27.40 -3.03 -1.39
CA GLU A 106 -27.91 -4.11 -0.53
C GLU A 106 -26.86 -5.19 -0.23
N SER A 107 -25.81 -5.30 -1.08
CA SER A 107 -24.78 -6.34 -0.95
C SER A 107 -23.57 -5.90 -0.11
N PHE A 108 -23.35 -4.59 0.08
CA PHE A 108 -22.20 -4.04 0.81
C PHE A 108 -22.63 -2.96 1.79
N LEU A 109 -22.10 -3.05 3.03
CA LEU A 109 -22.41 -2.11 4.11
C LEU A 109 -22.10 -0.64 3.78
N THR A 110 -21.00 -0.38 3.04
CA THR A 110 -20.64 0.97 2.57
C THR A 110 -20.06 0.91 1.15
N PRO A 111 -20.15 2.00 0.35
CA PRO A 111 -19.50 2.08 -0.96
C PRO A 111 -17.97 1.96 -0.89
N PHE A 112 -17.39 2.41 0.23
CA PHE A 112 -15.96 2.28 0.52
C PHE A 112 -15.51 0.82 0.55
N ASN A 113 -16.28 -0.04 1.23
CA ASN A 113 -15.97 -1.47 1.33
C ASN A 113 -15.85 -2.10 -0.08
N PHE A 114 -16.83 -1.85 -0.97
CA PHE A 114 -16.79 -2.33 -2.36
C PHE A 114 -15.56 -1.85 -3.14
N TYR A 115 -15.24 -0.55 -3.08
CA TYR A 115 -14.08 0.02 -3.79
C TYR A 115 -12.76 -0.60 -3.32
N VAL A 116 -12.59 -0.76 -2.01
CA VAL A 116 -11.39 -1.38 -1.44
C VAL A 116 -11.34 -2.89 -1.77
N TYR A 117 -12.44 -3.63 -1.69
CA TYR A 117 -12.49 -5.04 -2.11
C TYR A 117 -12.03 -5.26 -3.55
N ALA A 118 -12.41 -4.38 -4.48
CA ALA A 118 -11.97 -4.46 -5.87
C ALA A 118 -10.44 -4.31 -6.02
N VAL A 119 -9.80 -3.46 -5.21
CA VAL A 119 -8.33 -3.35 -5.17
C VAL A 119 -7.68 -4.56 -4.52
N LEU A 120 -8.20 -5.04 -3.38
CA LEU A 120 -7.64 -6.22 -2.71
C LEU A 120 -7.72 -7.46 -3.60
N LEU A 121 -8.80 -7.62 -4.38
CA LEU A 121 -8.94 -8.67 -5.39
C LEU A 121 -7.91 -8.51 -6.53
N SER A 122 -7.66 -7.29 -6.98
CA SER A 122 -6.63 -7.00 -8.00
C SER A 122 -5.22 -7.33 -7.51
N GLN A 123 -4.89 -6.98 -6.25
CA GLN A 123 -3.63 -7.36 -5.60
C GLN A 123 -3.51 -8.89 -5.47
N ALA A 124 -4.56 -9.57 -5.00
CA ALA A 124 -4.57 -11.02 -4.84
C ALA A 124 -4.40 -11.76 -6.18
N ALA A 125 -5.03 -11.26 -7.25
CA ALA A 125 -4.84 -11.76 -8.62
C ALA A 125 -3.40 -11.55 -9.12
N SER A 126 -2.73 -10.48 -8.70
CA SER A 126 -1.30 -10.25 -9.00
C SER A 126 -0.39 -11.30 -8.34
N VAL A 127 -0.65 -11.65 -7.07
CA VAL A 127 0.10 -12.70 -6.33
C VAL A 127 -0.17 -14.09 -6.95
N SER A 128 -1.42 -14.37 -7.30
CA SER A 128 -1.83 -15.58 -8.02
C SER A 128 -1.11 -15.72 -9.37
N THR A 129 -0.99 -14.62 -10.14
CA THR A 129 -0.28 -14.59 -11.42
C THR A 129 1.22 -14.88 -11.26
N LEU A 130 1.85 -14.31 -10.22
CA LEU A 130 3.25 -14.60 -9.89
C LEU A 130 3.46 -16.06 -9.42
N PHE A 131 2.56 -16.61 -8.61
CA PHE A 131 2.59 -18.02 -8.21
C PHE A 131 2.47 -18.95 -9.44
N PHE A 132 1.50 -18.67 -10.33
CA PHE A 132 1.35 -19.39 -11.59
C PHE A 132 2.66 -19.33 -12.41
N PHE A 133 3.26 -18.15 -12.51
CA PHE A 133 4.51 -17.96 -13.26
C PHE A 133 5.68 -18.72 -12.62
N ALA A 134 5.83 -18.70 -11.29
CA ALA A 134 6.84 -19.47 -10.57
C ALA A 134 6.73 -20.98 -10.84
N VAL A 135 5.51 -21.56 -10.75
CA VAL A 135 5.30 -22.98 -11.06
C VAL A 135 5.48 -23.29 -12.55
N TYR A 136 5.09 -22.38 -13.46
CA TYR A 136 5.25 -22.54 -14.91
C TYR A 136 6.72 -22.49 -15.36
N LEU A 137 7.54 -21.70 -14.66
CA LEU A 137 8.98 -21.56 -14.85
C LEU A 137 9.75 -22.74 -14.21
N GLY A 138 9.49 -23.03 -12.94
CA GLY A 138 10.15 -24.10 -12.18
C GLY A 138 9.64 -25.52 -12.47
N ARG A 139 8.53 -25.67 -13.22
CA ARG A 139 7.84 -26.94 -13.54
C ARG A 139 7.49 -27.78 -12.30
N SER A 140 7.26 -27.15 -11.16
CA SER A 140 7.09 -27.80 -9.87
C SER A 140 6.27 -26.94 -8.91
N TYR A 141 5.25 -27.53 -8.27
CA TYR A 141 4.46 -26.83 -7.24
C TYR A 141 5.32 -26.42 -6.02
N ILE A 142 6.45 -27.09 -5.78
CA ILE A 142 7.40 -26.73 -4.71
C ILE A 142 8.04 -25.35 -4.98
N SER A 143 8.34 -25.01 -6.25
CA SER A 143 8.80 -23.66 -6.59
C SER A 143 7.71 -22.61 -6.32
N GLY A 144 6.44 -22.90 -6.60
CA GLY A 144 5.33 -22.03 -6.20
C GLY A 144 5.21 -21.83 -4.69
N ALA A 145 5.40 -22.90 -3.90
CA ALA A 145 5.37 -22.82 -2.44
C ALA A 145 6.53 -21.99 -1.87
N ILE A 146 7.76 -22.20 -2.35
CA ILE A 146 8.93 -21.39 -1.95
C ILE A 146 8.73 -19.92 -2.37
N PHE A 147 8.22 -19.66 -3.57
CA PHE A 147 7.86 -18.31 -4.00
C PHE A 147 6.89 -17.64 -3.02
N LEU A 148 5.80 -18.34 -2.65
CA LEU A 148 4.77 -17.81 -1.76
C LEU A 148 5.34 -17.49 -0.36
N MET A 149 6.16 -18.40 0.18
CA MET A 149 6.84 -18.22 1.46
C MET A 149 7.78 -17.01 1.43
N LEU A 150 8.68 -16.92 0.44
CA LEU A 150 9.63 -15.80 0.30
C LEU A 150 8.90 -14.47 0.06
N PHE A 151 7.82 -14.45 -0.72
CA PHE A 151 7.01 -13.26 -0.99
C PHE A 151 6.35 -12.73 0.29
N PHE A 152 5.73 -13.59 1.10
CA PHE A 152 5.14 -13.16 2.36
C PHE A 152 6.18 -12.81 3.44
N SER A 153 7.34 -13.47 3.49
CA SER A 153 8.46 -13.05 4.37
C SER A 153 8.90 -11.60 4.12
N CYS A 154 8.75 -11.11 2.89
CA CYS A 154 9.06 -9.73 2.50
C CYS A 154 7.99 -8.69 2.90
N TYR A 155 6.98 -9.06 3.69
CA TYR A 155 6.02 -8.10 4.27
C TYR A 155 6.57 -7.39 5.51
N ARG A 156 7.58 -7.97 6.18
CA ARG A 156 8.30 -7.40 7.33
C ARG A 156 8.49 -5.88 7.20
N GLU A 157 8.22 -5.14 8.28
CA GLU A 157 8.51 -3.69 8.39
C GLU A 157 8.06 -2.91 7.14
N LYS A 158 6.89 -3.28 6.59
CA LYS A 158 6.31 -2.58 5.44
C LYS A 158 7.25 -2.56 4.21
N PHE A 159 8.09 -3.60 4.04
CA PHE A 159 9.13 -3.65 3.00
C PHE A 159 8.59 -3.77 1.56
N ILE A 160 7.53 -4.57 1.34
CA ILE A 160 6.75 -4.60 0.07
C ILE A 160 5.50 -3.68 0.12
N MET A 161 5.31 -2.89 1.19
CA MET A 161 4.03 -2.26 1.59
C MET A 161 3.15 -1.67 0.49
N ARG A 162 3.67 -0.96 -0.53
CA ARG A 162 2.79 -0.36 -1.56
C ARG A 162 1.98 -1.38 -2.36
N LEU A 163 2.51 -2.60 -2.57
CA LEU A 163 1.80 -3.74 -3.16
C LEU A 163 0.68 -4.30 -2.26
N SER A 164 0.62 -3.85 -1.01
CA SER A 164 -0.34 -4.25 0.03
C SER A 164 -0.95 -3.07 0.78
N ALA A 165 -0.85 -1.86 0.22
CA ALA A 165 -1.38 -0.63 0.79
C ALA A 165 -2.85 -0.43 0.38
N PHE A 166 -3.46 0.61 0.95
CA PHE A 166 -4.77 1.16 0.61
C PHE A 166 -4.83 1.55 -0.90
N PRO A 167 -6.00 1.93 -1.46
CA PRO A 167 -6.28 1.79 -2.90
C PRO A 167 -5.52 2.75 -3.84
N LEU A 168 -4.24 2.44 -4.05
CA LEU A 168 -3.33 3.01 -5.03
C LEU A 168 -3.46 2.35 -6.41
N ARG A 169 -3.08 3.08 -7.46
CA ARG A 169 -3.28 2.67 -8.86
C ARG A 169 -2.31 1.63 -9.36
N GLU A 170 -1.09 1.60 -8.82
CA GLU A 170 -0.17 0.49 -9.03
C GLU A 170 -0.81 -0.88 -8.69
N ASN A 171 -1.75 -0.91 -7.75
CA ASN A 171 -2.38 -2.15 -7.30
C ASN A 171 -3.42 -2.68 -8.29
N PHE A 172 -4.25 -1.82 -8.90
CA PHE A 172 -5.10 -2.19 -10.04
C PHE A 172 -4.27 -2.68 -11.24
N ALA A 173 -3.14 -2.04 -11.52
CA ALA A 173 -2.31 -2.34 -12.70
C ALA A 173 -1.36 -3.53 -12.54
N SER A 174 -1.03 -3.90 -11.29
CA SER A 174 -0.02 -4.92 -10.95
C SER A 174 -0.27 -6.27 -11.62
N VAL A 175 -1.52 -6.74 -11.66
CA VAL A 175 -1.90 -8.01 -12.30
C VAL A 175 -1.56 -8.01 -13.80
N TYR A 176 -1.91 -6.95 -14.51
CA TYR A 176 -1.65 -6.82 -15.95
C TYR A 176 -0.16 -6.70 -16.27
N MET A 177 0.62 -6.07 -15.38
CA MET A 177 2.08 -6.01 -15.49
C MET A 177 2.70 -7.42 -15.46
N TRP A 178 2.33 -8.24 -14.47
CA TRP A 178 2.84 -9.61 -14.36
C TRP A 178 2.32 -10.51 -15.48
N CYS A 179 1.07 -10.35 -15.91
CA CYS A 179 0.52 -11.01 -17.09
C CYS A 179 1.33 -10.67 -18.35
N ASN A 180 1.74 -9.42 -18.57
CA ASN A 180 2.55 -9.04 -19.74
C ASN A 180 3.91 -9.77 -19.75
N ILE A 181 4.60 -9.86 -18.60
CA ILE A 181 5.87 -10.59 -18.48
C ILE A 181 5.67 -12.10 -18.73
N LEU A 182 4.64 -12.69 -18.14
CA LEU A 182 4.27 -14.10 -18.31
C LEU A 182 3.90 -14.44 -19.77
N LEU A 183 3.15 -13.56 -20.45
CA LEU A 183 2.73 -13.75 -21.83
C LEU A 183 3.89 -13.61 -22.83
N ILE A 184 4.80 -12.65 -22.61
CA ILE A 184 6.05 -12.55 -23.38
C ILE A 184 6.88 -13.83 -23.21
N TYR A 185 7.03 -14.31 -21.97
CA TYR A 185 7.72 -15.56 -21.68
C TYR A 185 7.08 -16.75 -22.40
N ALA A 186 5.74 -16.85 -22.40
CA ALA A 186 5.00 -17.92 -23.08
C ALA A 186 5.19 -17.88 -24.62
N ILE A 187 5.10 -16.70 -25.24
CA ILE A 187 5.32 -16.51 -26.69
C ILE A 187 6.73 -16.96 -27.09
N LEU A 188 7.75 -16.54 -26.34
CA LEU A 188 9.15 -16.92 -26.58
C LEU A 188 9.42 -18.42 -26.35
N ARG A 189 8.65 -19.09 -25.49
CA ARG A 189 8.76 -20.52 -25.20
C ARG A 189 8.05 -21.40 -26.24
N GLU A 190 6.86 -21.02 -26.69
CA GLU A 190 6.06 -21.81 -27.64
C GLU A 190 6.74 -21.97 -29.00
N ARG A 191 7.44 -20.93 -29.47
CA ARG A 191 8.25 -20.97 -30.70
C ARG A 191 9.24 -22.15 -30.69
N LYS A 192 9.98 -22.36 -29.60
CA LYS A 192 10.97 -23.45 -29.51
C LYS A 192 10.30 -24.81 -29.68
N VAL A 193 9.18 -25.05 -28.98
CA VAL A 193 8.41 -26.30 -29.07
C VAL A 193 7.93 -26.54 -30.50
N THR A 194 7.47 -25.49 -31.19
CA THR A 194 7.03 -25.57 -32.59
C THR A 194 8.20 -25.86 -33.54
N GLU A 195 9.34 -25.18 -33.38
CA GLU A 195 10.55 -25.49 -34.16
C GLU A 195 11.05 -26.91 -33.95
N GLU A 196 11.08 -27.40 -32.71
CA GLU A 196 11.50 -28.77 -32.39
C GLU A 196 10.55 -29.81 -32.97
N ARG A 197 9.23 -29.60 -32.86
CA ARG A 197 8.22 -30.45 -33.55
C ARG A 197 8.42 -30.45 -35.06
N THR A 198 8.69 -29.29 -35.67
CA THR A 198 8.93 -29.18 -37.11
C THR A 198 10.22 -29.89 -37.54
N LYS A 199 11.31 -29.72 -36.77
CA LYS A 199 12.61 -30.41 -36.95
C LYS A 199 12.52 -31.93 -36.69
N ARG A 200 11.57 -32.37 -35.84
CA ARG A 200 11.29 -33.80 -35.59
C ARG A 200 10.49 -34.41 -36.74
N ASN A 201 9.44 -33.75 -37.21
CA ASN A 201 8.65 -34.22 -38.35
C ASN A 201 9.48 -34.30 -39.64
N ARG A 202 10.37 -33.31 -39.90
CA ARG A 202 11.35 -33.38 -41.01
C ARG A 202 12.35 -34.53 -40.89
N ARG A 203 12.60 -35.07 -39.69
CA ARG A 203 13.47 -36.25 -39.49
C ARG A 203 12.73 -37.59 -39.60
N VAL A 204 11.40 -37.60 -39.45
CA VAL A 204 10.58 -38.82 -39.58
C VAL A 204 10.21 -39.12 -41.04
N TYR A 205 10.22 -38.11 -41.93
CA TYR A 205 9.99 -38.27 -43.37
C TYR A 205 11.15 -37.71 -44.21
N PRO A 206 12.28 -38.43 -44.37
CA PRO A 206 13.41 -37.99 -45.19
C PRO A 206 13.26 -38.30 -46.70
N LEU A 207 12.16 -38.94 -47.12
CA LEU A 207 11.97 -39.49 -48.47
C LEU A 207 10.67 -38.99 -49.13
N CYS A 208 10.67 -37.71 -49.52
CA CYS A 208 9.90 -37.16 -50.65
C CYS A 208 10.46 -35.79 -51.01
N GLY A 209 11.57 -35.80 -51.75
CA GLY A 209 12.07 -34.62 -52.46
C GLY A 209 11.60 -34.64 -53.91
N CYS A 210 11.54 -33.44 -54.50
CA CYS A 210 11.18 -33.11 -55.89
C CYS A 210 9.69 -32.98 -56.23
N VAL A 211 9.43 -32.04 -57.16
CA VAL A 211 8.13 -31.60 -57.70
C VAL A 211 7.22 -30.83 -56.72
N TYR A 212 7.50 -29.53 -56.55
CA TYR A 212 6.64 -28.47 -57.12
C TYR A 212 7.31 -27.09 -56.92
N LEU A 213 7.72 -26.46 -58.02
CA LEU A 213 8.20 -25.09 -58.11
C LEU A 213 7.35 -24.38 -59.17
N ARG A 214 7.06 -23.08 -58.95
CA ARG A 214 6.30 -22.15 -59.82
C ARG A 214 4.79 -22.40 -59.98
N TYR A 215 4.01 -21.65 -59.21
CA TYR A 215 3.00 -20.68 -59.66
C TYR A 215 3.00 -19.60 -58.54
N GLY A 216 2.96 -18.30 -58.78
CA GLY A 216 2.71 -17.51 -59.98
C GLY A 216 2.03 -16.24 -59.49
N ASP A 217 2.68 -15.08 -59.59
CA ASP A 217 2.13 -13.82 -59.08
C ASP A 217 0.85 -13.44 -59.82
N HIS A 218 -0.19 -13.06 -59.07
CA HIS A 218 -1.24 -12.07 -59.35
C HIS A 218 -2.52 -12.41 -58.57
N LEU A 219 -2.89 -11.55 -57.62
CA LEU A 219 -4.26 -11.01 -57.52
C LEU A 219 -4.30 -9.89 -56.48
N THR A 220 -4.83 -8.74 -56.91
CA THR A 220 -4.93 -7.50 -56.16
C THR A 220 -6.31 -7.32 -55.53
N GLY A 221 -6.35 -6.84 -54.28
CA GLY A 221 -7.49 -6.12 -53.72
C GLY A 221 -8.62 -6.99 -53.14
N ILE A 222 -8.94 -6.73 -51.87
CA ILE A 222 -10.28 -6.33 -51.36
C ILE A 222 -10.15 -6.14 -49.83
N SER A 223 -10.75 -5.07 -49.31
CA SER A 223 -10.80 -4.72 -47.89
C SER A 223 -12.07 -5.31 -47.22
N PRO A 224 -12.19 -5.30 -45.87
CA PRO A 224 -12.92 -6.35 -45.15
C PRO A 224 -14.41 -6.08 -44.94
N SER A 225 -15.16 -7.13 -44.61
CA SER A 225 -16.49 -7.07 -44.01
C SER A 225 -16.58 -7.94 -42.74
N LEU A 226 -17.57 -7.59 -41.91
CA LEU A 226 -17.93 -8.23 -40.64
C LEU A 226 -18.58 -9.63 -40.84
N ASP A 227 -18.97 -10.23 -39.70
CA ASP A 227 -19.92 -11.34 -39.52
C ASP A 227 -19.38 -12.79 -39.58
N ALA A 228 -19.22 -13.38 -38.38
CA ALA A 228 -19.36 -14.82 -38.10
C ALA A 228 -19.44 -15.09 -36.59
N LEU A 229 -20.57 -14.72 -35.96
CA LEU A 229 -20.99 -15.22 -34.64
C LEU A 229 -22.32 -15.97 -34.81
N THR A 230 -22.52 -17.03 -34.02
CA THR A 230 -23.65 -17.98 -33.96
C THR A 230 -23.52 -19.28 -34.78
N ALA A 231 -23.40 -20.40 -34.07
CA ALA A 231 -24.27 -21.60 -34.18
C ALA A 231 -23.75 -22.73 -33.27
N PHE A 232 -24.55 -23.13 -32.29
CA PHE A 232 -24.41 -24.34 -31.48
C PHE A 232 -25.58 -25.27 -31.86
N THR A 233 -25.38 -26.60 -31.88
CA THR A 233 -26.21 -27.66 -31.23
C THR A 233 -26.16 -29.03 -31.94
N LEU A 234 -25.86 -30.09 -31.17
CA LEU A 234 -26.46 -31.47 -31.17
C LEU A 234 -26.40 -32.32 -32.49
N ASP A 235 -26.44 -33.66 -32.51
CA ASP A 235 -26.58 -34.70 -31.45
C ASP A 235 -25.85 -36.04 -31.80
N SER A 236 -26.11 -37.12 -31.04
CA SER A 236 -25.26 -38.33 -30.87
C SER A 236 -25.64 -39.66 -31.64
N PRO A 237 -24.75 -40.69 -31.67
CA PRO A 237 -24.77 -41.91 -32.56
C PRO A 237 -25.46 -43.15 -31.89
N PRO A 238 -25.44 -44.46 -32.34
CA PRO A 238 -24.43 -45.18 -33.17
C PRO A 238 -24.77 -46.49 -34.01
N HIS A 239 -23.72 -47.05 -34.64
CA HIS A 239 -23.45 -48.49 -34.99
C HIS A 239 -24.19 -49.21 -36.15
N PRO A 240 -23.65 -50.33 -36.71
CA PRO A 240 -22.27 -50.53 -37.21
C PRO A 240 -22.20 -51.28 -38.57
N HIS A 241 -21.08 -51.24 -39.32
CA HIS A 241 -20.48 -52.42 -40.01
C HIS A 241 -19.13 -52.09 -40.68
N VAL A 242 -18.38 -53.13 -41.04
CA VAL A 242 -16.95 -53.11 -41.39
C VAL A 242 -16.72 -53.21 -42.90
N GLN A 243 -15.83 -52.38 -43.47
CA GLN A 243 -14.86 -52.83 -44.50
C GLN A 243 -13.68 -51.86 -44.70
N ARG A 244 -12.48 -52.42 -44.93
CA ARG A 244 -11.24 -51.68 -45.23
C ARG A 244 -11.10 -51.41 -46.73
N LYS A 245 -10.85 -50.16 -47.14
CA LYS A 245 -9.79 -49.78 -48.12
C LYS A 245 -9.69 -48.25 -48.32
N ARG A 246 -8.45 -47.76 -48.52
CA ARG A 246 -8.04 -46.42 -48.99
C ARG A 246 -8.81 -45.21 -48.43
N SER A 247 -8.28 -44.60 -47.37
CA SER A 247 -8.59 -43.20 -47.05
C SER A 247 -7.76 -42.25 -47.90
N THR A 248 -8.43 -41.50 -48.77
CA THR A 248 -7.90 -40.33 -49.46
C THR A 248 -7.79 -39.19 -48.44
N TYR A 249 -6.58 -38.78 -48.07
CA TYR A 249 -6.41 -37.64 -47.16
C TYR A 249 -6.89 -36.34 -47.83
N PRO A 250 -7.87 -35.61 -47.28
CA PRO A 250 -8.22 -34.30 -47.80
C PRO A 250 -7.11 -33.31 -47.43
N ALA A 251 -6.36 -32.86 -48.43
CA ALA A 251 -5.36 -31.81 -48.30
C ALA A 251 -6.03 -30.42 -48.17
N ASN A 252 -6.79 -30.20 -47.09
CA ASN A 252 -7.44 -28.94 -46.75
C ASN A 252 -7.71 -28.85 -45.23
N LEU A 253 -6.65 -28.72 -44.42
CA LEU A 253 -6.78 -28.19 -43.05
C LEU A 253 -5.49 -27.55 -42.52
N ALA A 254 -4.83 -26.73 -43.34
CA ALA A 254 -3.79 -25.82 -42.88
C ALA A 254 -4.41 -24.53 -42.29
N HIS A 255 -5.40 -24.68 -41.39
CA HIS A 255 -5.83 -23.55 -40.57
C HIS A 255 -4.64 -23.14 -39.70
N ILE A 256 -4.18 -21.90 -39.90
CA ILE A 256 -3.20 -21.25 -39.04
C ILE A 256 -3.78 -21.28 -37.63
N ALA A 257 -3.19 -22.09 -36.75
CA ALA A 257 -3.54 -22.10 -35.35
C ALA A 257 -3.13 -20.74 -34.75
N TYR A 258 -4.08 -19.80 -34.69
CA TYR A 258 -3.95 -18.59 -33.91
C TYR A 258 -3.77 -18.99 -32.44
N THR A 259 -2.53 -19.01 -31.97
CA THR A 259 -2.27 -19.18 -30.54
C THR A 259 -2.75 -17.91 -29.85
N PRO A 260 -3.56 -18.01 -28.77
CA PRO A 260 -4.28 -16.84 -28.23
C PRO A 260 -3.37 -15.82 -27.53
N TYR A 261 -2.08 -16.14 -27.32
CA TYR A 261 -1.16 -15.32 -26.53
C TYR A 261 -1.00 -13.87 -26.99
N PRO A 262 -0.92 -13.53 -28.29
CA PRO A 262 -0.85 -12.13 -28.72
C PRO A 262 -2.15 -11.36 -28.46
N ALA A 263 -3.32 -12.01 -28.55
CA ALA A 263 -4.61 -11.39 -28.22
C ALA A 263 -4.75 -11.16 -26.70
N CYS A 264 -4.32 -12.12 -25.87
CA CYS A 264 -4.22 -11.93 -24.43
C CYS A 264 -3.23 -10.82 -24.06
N LEU A 265 -2.10 -10.71 -24.77
CA LEU A 265 -1.09 -9.67 -24.54
C LEU A 265 -1.63 -8.29 -24.95
N PHE A 266 -2.39 -8.19 -26.03
CA PHE A 266 -3.09 -6.95 -26.42
C PHE A 266 -4.05 -6.48 -25.33
N LEU A 267 -4.92 -7.36 -24.82
CA LEU A 267 -5.90 -7.02 -23.78
C LEU A 267 -5.22 -6.66 -22.46
N SER A 268 -4.24 -7.45 -22.03
CA SER A 268 -3.46 -7.19 -20.80
C SER A 268 -2.69 -5.87 -20.90
N SER A 269 -2.07 -5.57 -22.04
CA SER A 269 -1.38 -4.29 -22.26
C SER A 269 -2.34 -3.10 -22.29
N PHE A 270 -3.54 -3.27 -22.87
CA PHE A 270 -4.56 -2.23 -22.95
C PHE A 270 -5.07 -1.83 -21.57
N LEU A 271 -5.40 -2.83 -20.74
CA LEU A 271 -5.79 -2.63 -19.35
C LEU A 271 -4.65 -2.04 -18.51
N PHE A 272 -3.40 -2.45 -18.76
CA PHE A 272 -2.22 -1.88 -18.10
C PHE A 272 -2.02 -0.39 -18.41
N PHE A 273 -2.21 0.05 -19.66
CA PHE A 273 -2.11 1.47 -20.04
C PHE A 273 -3.22 2.34 -19.45
N ILE A 274 -4.43 1.80 -19.31
CA ILE A 274 -5.61 2.52 -18.79
C ILE A 274 -5.61 2.59 -17.25
N THR A 275 -5.10 1.57 -16.57
CA THR A 275 -5.15 1.51 -15.10
C THR A 275 -4.04 2.31 -14.40
N TRP A 276 -2.90 2.58 -15.05
CA TRP A 276 -1.77 3.25 -14.40
C TRP A 276 -0.92 4.09 -15.34
N GLN A 277 -0.61 5.33 -14.92
CA GLN A 277 0.15 6.31 -15.70
C GLN A 277 1.60 5.89 -15.99
N PHE A 278 2.28 5.20 -15.05
CA PHE A 278 3.68 4.78 -15.22
C PHE A 278 3.85 3.48 -16.02
N SER A 279 2.75 2.85 -16.46
CA SER A 279 2.74 1.64 -17.31
C SER A 279 3.61 1.77 -18.57
N VAL A 280 3.71 2.98 -19.11
CA VAL A 280 4.51 3.32 -20.29
C VAL A 280 6.01 3.12 -20.04
N PHE A 281 6.52 3.55 -18.88
CA PHE A 281 7.92 3.37 -18.52
C PHE A 281 8.25 1.89 -18.23
N VAL A 282 7.32 1.15 -17.65
CA VAL A 282 7.50 -0.30 -17.45
C VAL A 282 7.48 -1.05 -18.79
N THR A 283 6.55 -0.74 -19.68
CA THR A 283 6.51 -1.32 -21.03
C THR A 283 7.75 -0.98 -21.84
N LEU A 284 8.32 0.21 -21.68
CA LEU A 284 9.62 0.58 -22.24
C LEU A 284 10.73 -0.36 -21.76
N THR A 285 10.78 -0.74 -20.48
CA THR A 285 11.77 -1.74 -20.01
C THR A 285 11.58 -3.12 -20.63
N HIS A 286 10.33 -3.59 -20.81
CA HIS A 286 10.06 -4.86 -21.52
C HIS A 286 10.59 -4.83 -22.96
N VAL A 287 10.36 -3.72 -23.67
CA VAL A 287 10.83 -3.50 -25.05
C VAL A 287 12.35 -3.46 -25.13
N VAL A 288 13.01 -2.76 -24.19
CA VAL A 288 14.49 -2.68 -24.13
C VAL A 288 15.10 -4.03 -23.77
N ALA A 289 14.54 -4.79 -22.83
CA ALA A 289 14.99 -6.13 -22.48
C ALA A 289 14.88 -7.11 -23.65
N LEU A 290 13.76 -7.06 -24.39
CA LEU A 290 13.57 -7.84 -25.62
C LEU A 290 14.55 -7.45 -26.74
N PHE A 291 14.82 -6.15 -26.92
CA PHE A 291 15.85 -5.70 -27.88
C PHE A 291 17.26 -6.15 -27.47
N GLY A 292 17.57 -6.14 -26.17
CA GLY A 292 18.81 -6.68 -25.63
C GLY A 292 19.05 -8.14 -25.99
N LEU A 293 18.01 -8.98 -26.03
CA LEU A 293 18.11 -10.38 -26.46
C LEU A 293 18.42 -10.54 -27.95
N ASP A 294 17.81 -9.72 -28.82
CA ASP A 294 18.14 -9.71 -30.26
C ASP A 294 19.58 -9.20 -30.50
N LEU A 295 20.04 -8.20 -29.72
CA LEU A 295 21.44 -7.75 -29.74
C LEU A 295 22.43 -8.82 -29.24
N LEU A 296 22.06 -9.64 -28.24
CA LEU A 296 22.83 -10.82 -27.83
C LEU A 296 22.87 -11.92 -28.90
N GLY A 297 22.12 -11.75 -30.00
CA GLY A 297 22.21 -12.55 -31.21
C GLY A 297 21.21 -13.69 -31.30
N PHE A 298 20.30 -13.84 -30.33
CA PHE A 298 19.20 -14.79 -30.39
C PHE A 298 18.26 -14.46 -31.56
N ASP A 299 17.73 -15.48 -32.24
CA ASP A 299 16.98 -15.32 -33.50
C ASP A 299 15.53 -14.80 -33.33
N ILE A 300 15.22 -14.06 -32.28
CA ILE A 300 13.84 -13.73 -31.85
C ILE A 300 13.12 -12.68 -32.73
N GLN A 301 13.59 -12.41 -33.96
CA GLN A 301 13.14 -11.26 -34.76
C GLN A 301 11.66 -11.30 -35.15
N LYS A 302 11.09 -12.51 -35.36
CA LYS A 302 9.67 -12.67 -35.73
C LYS A 302 8.76 -12.42 -34.53
N GLU A 303 9.13 -12.96 -33.38
CA GLU A 303 8.40 -12.85 -32.12
C GLU A 303 8.50 -11.42 -31.58
N LEU A 304 9.70 -10.83 -31.63
CA LEU A 304 9.96 -9.42 -31.32
C LEU A 304 9.07 -8.52 -32.17
N ARG A 305 9.00 -8.72 -33.49
CA ARG A 305 8.10 -7.93 -34.35
C ARG A 305 6.63 -8.11 -33.97
N SER A 306 6.19 -9.34 -33.65
CA SER A 306 4.81 -9.62 -33.22
C SER A 306 4.47 -8.90 -31.91
N ILE A 307 5.36 -8.98 -30.90
CA ILE A 307 5.19 -8.33 -29.60
C ILE A 307 5.20 -6.80 -29.75
N LEU A 308 6.13 -6.23 -30.53
CA LEU A 308 6.20 -4.78 -30.78
C LEU A 308 4.94 -4.26 -31.50
N LEU A 309 4.42 -5.00 -32.49
CA LEU A 309 3.15 -4.66 -33.15
C LEU A 309 1.97 -4.76 -32.17
N THR A 310 1.93 -5.79 -31.32
CA THR A 310 0.90 -5.97 -30.29
C THR A 310 0.88 -4.81 -29.29
N PHE A 311 2.04 -4.40 -28.78
CA PHE A 311 2.17 -3.22 -27.93
C PHE A 311 1.79 -1.93 -28.66
N SER A 312 2.16 -1.78 -29.94
CA SER A 312 1.81 -0.59 -30.74
C SER A 312 0.29 -0.49 -30.94
N CYS A 313 -0.38 -1.58 -31.33
CA CYS A 313 -1.84 -1.62 -31.46
C CYS A 313 -2.53 -1.35 -30.12
N SER A 314 -2.05 -1.94 -29.02
CA SER A 314 -2.59 -1.74 -27.68
C SER A 314 -2.44 -0.29 -27.18
N TYR A 315 -1.30 0.35 -27.47
CA TYR A 315 -1.04 1.76 -27.18
C TYR A 315 -1.92 2.71 -28.01
N VAL A 316 -2.15 2.41 -29.30
CA VAL A 316 -3.08 3.19 -30.14
C VAL A 316 -4.53 2.99 -29.64
N ALA A 317 -4.91 1.78 -29.29
CA ALA A 317 -6.23 1.49 -28.72
C ALA A 317 -6.46 2.22 -27.39
N SER A 318 -5.45 2.25 -26.49
CA SER A 318 -5.55 2.99 -25.24
C SER A 318 -5.59 4.50 -25.46
N LEU A 319 -4.81 5.06 -26.40
CA LEU A 319 -4.89 6.47 -26.80
C LEU A 319 -6.30 6.88 -27.26
N VAL A 320 -6.93 6.06 -28.10
CA VAL A 320 -8.30 6.31 -28.58
C VAL A 320 -9.30 6.20 -27.44
N ALA A 321 -9.26 5.12 -26.65
CA ALA A 321 -10.16 4.89 -25.52
C ALA A 321 -10.05 5.95 -24.42
N THR A 322 -8.87 6.56 -24.25
CA THR A 322 -8.61 7.59 -23.24
C THR A 322 -8.70 9.04 -23.75
N PHE A 323 -9.19 9.24 -24.98
CA PHE A 323 -9.33 10.56 -25.63
C PHE A 323 -8.01 11.35 -25.69
N PHE A 324 -6.92 10.69 -26.09
CA PHE A 324 -5.59 11.28 -26.29
C PHE A 324 -5.09 12.08 -25.07
N PRO A 325 -4.82 11.44 -23.93
CA PRO A 325 -4.31 12.11 -22.74
C PRO A 325 -2.84 12.50 -22.96
N ARG A 326 -2.43 13.64 -22.37
CA ARG A 326 -1.09 14.21 -22.59
C ARG A 326 0.04 13.27 -22.16
N TYR A 327 -0.15 12.54 -21.05
CA TYR A 327 0.90 11.65 -20.54
C TYR A 327 1.24 10.54 -21.56
N LEU A 328 0.27 9.83 -22.13
CA LEU A 328 0.54 8.83 -23.19
C LEU A 328 1.25 9.49 -24.39
N MET A 329 0.68 10.58 -24.91
CA MET A 329 1.17 11.25 -26.13
C MET A 329 2.60 11.79 -26.02
N CYS A 330 3.02 12.28 -24.85
CA CYS A 330 4.32 12.93 -24.64
C CYS A 330 5.44 11.98 -24.14
N THR A 331 5.21 10.66 -24.16
CA THR A 331 6.18 9.67 -23.65
C THR A 331 7.21 9.21 -24.68
N TYR A 332 8.30 8.62 -24.17
CA TYR A 332 9.36 8.02 -24.99
C TYR A 332 8.96 6.71 -25.72
N LEU A 333 7.90 6.02 -25.26
CA LEU A 333 7.52 4.70 -25.77
C LEU A 333 7.25 4.64 -27.29
N PRO A 334 6.40 5.50 -27.90
CA PRO A 334 6.16 5.46 -29.35
C PRO A 334 7.44 5.65 -30.18
N PHE A 335 8.35 6.53 -29.75
CA PHE A 335 9.63 6.74 -30.46
C PHE A 335 10.56 5.53 -30.37
N VAL A 336 10.61 4.85 -29.21
CA VAL A 336 11.42 3.64 -29.03
C VAL A 336 10.82 2.44 -29.76
N LEU A 337 9.49 2.28 -29.75
CA LEU A 337 8.79 1.28 -30.57
C LEU A 337 9.10 1.50 -32.06
N ALA A 338 8.93 2.72 -32.57
CA ALA A 338 9.21 3.07 -33.97
C ALA A 338 10.69 2.83 -34.34
N ALA A 339 11.64 3.27 -33.51
CA ALA A 339 13.07 3.07 -33.74
C ALA A 339 13.44 1.57 -33.80
N ILE A 340 12.93 0.74 -32.88
CA ILE A 340 13.25 -0.69 -32.86
C ILE A 340 12.53 -1.43 -34.00
N ILE A 341 11.29 -1.05 -34.37
CA ILE A 341 10.58 -1.63 -35.52
C ILE A 341 11.31 -1.31 -36.83
N THR A 342 11.73 -0.06 -37.04
CA THR A 342 12.48 0.35 -38.24
C THR A 342 13.86 -0.30 -38.30
N THR A 343 14.63 -0.33 -37.20
CA THR A 343 15.91 -1.05 -37.15
C THR A 343 15.76 -2.54 -37.44
N ASN A 344 14.70 -3.20 -36.95
CA ASN A 344 14.43 -4.60 -37.28
C ASN A 344 13.98 -4.83 -38.73
N ALA A 345 13.33 -3.84 -39.37
CA ALA A 345 13.02 -3.89 -40.79
C ALA A 345 14.30 -3.77 -41.65
N ILE A 346 15.23 -2.88 -41.27
CA ILE A 346 16.51 -2.67 -41.96
C ILE A 346 17.44 -3.89 -41.80
N TYR A 347 17.56 -4.45 -40.59
CA TYR A 347 18.49 -5.54 -40.25
C TYR A 347 17.85 -6.93 -40.24
N ARG A 348 17.03 -7.22 -41.25
CA ARG A 348 16.26 -8.46 -41.40
C ARG A 348 17.20 -9.67 -41.62
N ARG A 349 17.26 -10.61 -40.66
CA ARG A 349 17.98 -11.88 -40.86
C ARG A 349 17.18 -12.82 -41.76
N GLY A 350 17.55 -12.86 -43.05
CA GLY A 350 17.02 -13.81 -44.03
C GLY A 350 15.88 -13.24 -44.88
N GLY A 351 16.20 -12.83 -46.10
CA GLY A 351 15.24 -12.27 -47.06
C GLY A 351 15.91 -11.62 -48.26
N GLY A 352 17.01 -12.19 -48.76
CA GLY A 352 17.74 -11.65 -49.90
C GLY A 352 17.10 -12.07 -51.22
N SER A 353 16.23 -11.23 -51.79
CA SER A 353 15.92 -11.29 -53.22
C SER A 353 16.88 -10.36 -53.98
N THR A 354 17.56 -10.93 -54.98
CA THR A 354 17.99 -10.27 -56.23
C THR A 354 18.68 -8.90 -56.16
N SER A 355 20.02 -8.91 -56.21
CA SER A 355 20.80 -7.98 -57.03
C SER A 355 22.09 -8.67 -57.50
N GLY A 356 22.48 -8.45 -58.76
CA GLY A 356 23.38 -9.32 -59.53
C GLY A 356 24.83 -9.45 -59.04
N GLY A 357 25.41 -10.63 -59.26
CA GLY A 357 26.84 -10.94 -59.05
C GLY A 357 27.18 -12.37 -59.48
N ARG A 358 27.81 -12.53 -60.65
CA ARG A 358 28.08 -13.84 -61.29
C ARG A 358 29.32 -14.50 -60.65
N GLY A 359 29.19 -15.65 -60.01
CA GLY A 359 30.30 -16.40 -59.39
C GLY A 359 30.04 -17.92 -59.38
N LYS A 360 31.08 -18.72 -59.67
CA LYS A 360 30.97 -20.18 -59.91
C LYS A 360 30.75 -21.00 -58.61
N PRO A 361 30.11 -22.19 -58.68
CA PRO A 361 29.83 -23.01 -57.50
C PRO A 361 31.04 -23.87 -57.05
N ALA A 362 31.15 -24.09 -55.74
CA ALA A 362 32.06 -25.02 -55.08
C ALA A 362 31.30 -25.77 -53.94
N PRO A 363 31.75 -26.95 -53.50
CA PRO A 363 30.83 -28.06 -53.25
C PRO A 363 30.19 -28.16 -51.85
N ASN A 364 29.10 -28.92 -51.81
CA ASN A 364 28.33 -29.34 -50.64
C ASN A 364 29.16 -29.61 -49.37
N GLN A 365 28.87 -28.88 -48.29
CA GLN A 365 29.21 -29.28 -46.93
C GLN A 365 27.92 -29.42 -46.10
N ARG A 366 27.83 -30.50 -45.32
CA ARG A 366 26.57 -30.97 -44.70
C ARG A 366 26.10 -30.04 -43.56
N ASP A 367 24.92 -29.46 -43.70
CA ASP A 367 24.23 -28.76 -42.62
C ASP A 367 23.78 -29.73 -41.51
N GLY A 368 24.19 -29.45 -40.27
CA GLY A 368 23.92 -30.36 -39.15
C GLY A 368 24.41 -29.87 -37.78
N ALA A 369 24.14 -28.61 -37.40
CA ALA A 369 24.44 -28.09 -36.07
C ALA A 369 23.16 -27.65 -35.32
N PRO A 370 22.94 -28.09 -34.07
CA PRO A 370 21.80 -27.65 -33.26
C PRO A 370 22.01 -26.24 -32.69
N CYS A 371 20.90 -25.59 -32.32
CA CYS A 371 20.89 -24.23 -31.76
C CYS A 371 21.47 -24.20 -30.33
N THR A 372 22.79 -24.05 -30.21
CA THR A 372 23.46 -23.55 -29.00
C THR A 372 24.07 -22.18 -29.26
N LEU A 373 24.28 -21.39 -28.20
CA LEU A 373 24.78 -20.01 -28.27
C LEU A 373 26.08 -19.96 -29.09
N PRO A 374 26.16 -19.19 -30.19
CA PRO A 374 27.10 -19.50 -31.27
C PRO A 374 28.49 -18.89 -31.05
N LEU A 375 29.17 -19.29 -29.98
CA LEU A 375 30.57 -18.96 -29.66
C LEU A 375 31.56 -19.91 -30.37
N GLN A 376 31.40 -20.08 -31.68
CA GLN A 376 32.47 -20.58 -32.55
C GLN A 376 33.33 -19.40 -33.04
N PHE A 377 34.65 -19.53 -32.88
CA PHE A 377 35.55 -18.38 -32.74
C PHE A 377 36.19 -17.72 -33.99
N PRO A 378 35.89 -18.04 -35.27
CA PRO A 378 36.51 -17.31 -36.39
C PRO A 378 35.77 -16.02 -36.80
N HIS A 379 34.54 -15.77 -36.34
CA HIS A 379 33.71 -14.62 -36.79
C HIS A 379 33.31 -13.62 -35.68
N PHE A 380 33.92 -13.68 -34.50
CA PHE A 380 33.55 -12.85 -33.34
C PHE A 380 33.54 -11.35 -33.66
N ARG A 381 34.62 -10.82 -34.27
CA ARG A 381 34.76 -9.39 -34.61
C ARG A 381 33.67 -8.90 -35.58
N SER A 382 33.29 -9.71 -36.58
CA SER A 382 32.25 -9.37 -37.55
C SER A 382 30.85 -9.33 -36.90
N ARG A 383 30.54 -10.29 -36.03
CA ARG A 383 29.26 -10.31 -35.31
C ARG A 383 29.14 -9.18 -34.28
N VAL A 384 30.20 -8.91 -33.53
CA VAL A 384 30.24 -7.76 -32.60
C VAL A 384 30.05 -6.45 -33.36
N MET A 385 30.70 -6.28 -34.53
CA MET A 385 30.50 -5.11 -35.39
C MET A 385 29.07 -4.99 -35.92
N PHE A 386 28.42 -6.11 -36.30
CA PHE A 386 27.01 -6.14 -36.70
C PHE A 386 26.07 -5.71 -35.55
N VAL A 387 26.29 -6.25 -34.34
CA VAL A 387 25.50 -5.93 -33.14
C VAL A 387 25.67 -4.45 -32.76
N LEU A 388 26.90 -3.94 -32.72
CA LEU A 388 27.18 -2.52 -32.48
C LEU A 388 26.53 -1.63 -33.55
N LYS A 389 26.63 -1.98 -34.84
CA LYS A 389 25.98 -1.22 -35.91
C LYS A 389 24.44 -1.22 -35.77
N LYS A 390 23.82 -2.34 -35.38
CA LYS A 390 22.38 -2.43 -35.12
C LYS A 390 21.95 -1.61 -33.89
N GLY A 391 22.72 -1.66 -32.80
CA GLY A 391 22.46 -0.85 -31.61
C GLY A 391 22.59 0.65 -31.88
N VAL A 392 23.71 1.08 -32.48
CA VAL A 392 23.96 2.49 -32.82
C VAL A 392 22.92 3.04 -33.80
N THR A 393 22.53 2.28 -34.84
CA THR A 393 21.46 2.74 -35.75
C THR A 393 20.12 2.90 -35.05
N SER A 394 19.73 2.01 -34.13
CA SER A 394 18.52 2.19 -33.32
C SER A 394 18.57 3.45 -32.44
N ILE A 395 19.74 3.77 -31.86
CA ILE A 395 19.93 4.98 -31.05
C ILE A 395 19.87 6.24 -31.93
N VAL A 396 20.51 6.23 -33.11
CA VAL A 396 20.47 7.36 -34.06
C VAL A 396 19.04 7.61 -34.56
N ILE A 397 18.29 6.56 -34.92
CA ILE A 397 16.88 6.70 -35.34
C ILE A 397 16.03 7.25 -34.17
N PHE A 398 16.22 6.74 -32.95
CA PHE A 398 15.53 7.27 -31.76
C PHE A 398 15.84 8.76 -31.54
N LEU A 399 17.11 9.17 -31.64
CA LEU A 399 17.50 10.57 -31.49
C LEU A 399 16.91 11.45 -32.58
N LEU A 400 16.95 11.02 -33.86
CA LEU A 400 16.34 11.74 -34.99
C LEU A 400 14.82 11.90 -34.82
N LEU A 401 14.13 10.84 -34.40
CA LEU A 401 12.70 10.91 -34.08
C LEU A 401 12.43 11.89 -32.92
N ARG A 402 13.27 11.89 -31.88
CA ARG A 402 13.14 12.79 -30.73
C ARG A 402 13.41 14.26 -31.08
N LEU A 403 14.24 14.56 -32.08
CA LEU A 403 14.43 15.94 -32.55
C LEU A 403 13.10 16.58 -33.02
N THR A 404 12.15 15.76 -33.51
CA THR A 404 10.83 16.26 -33.97
C THR A 404 9.90 16.73 -32.83
N THR A 405 10.19 16.39 -31.57
CA THR A 405 9.35 16.72 -30.39
C THR A 405 10.06 17.55 -29.32
N LEU A 406 11.22 18.11 -29.64
CA LEU A 406 11.96 19.04 -28.78
C LEU A 406 11.08 20.21 -28.32
N GLY A 407 10.78 20.24 -27.01
CA GLY A 407 10.02 21.31 -26.35
C GLY A 407 8.68 20.87 -25.74
N MET A 408 8.16 19.68 -26.10
CA MET A 408 6.89 19.15 -25.57
C MET A 408 7.04 18.42 -24.22
N GLU A 409 8.22 17.87 -23.91
CA GLU A 409 8.51 17.02 -22.74
C GLU A 409 8.62 17.79 -21.38
N LYS A 410 7.76 18.77 -21.11
CA LYS A 410 7.83 19.56 -19.86
C LYS A 410 7.20 18.88 -18.65
N ASP A 411 6.23 17.99 -18.83
CA ASP A 411 5.52 17.34 -17.72
C ASP A 411 6.43 16.31 -16.99
N ASP A 412 7.09 15.40 -17.69
CA ASP A 412 7.96 14.37 -17.07
C ASP A 412 9.39 14.84 -16.71
N SER A 413 9.72 16.13 -16.91
CA SER A 413 11.08 16.67 -16.69
C SER A 413 11.59 16.46 -15.26
N HIS A 414 10.68 16.36 -14.29
CA HIS A 414 10.97 16.19 -12.87
C HIS A 414 11.64 14.83 -12.59
N VAL A 415 11.18 13.74 -13.20
CA VAL A 415 11.77 12.38 -13.07
C VAL A 415 13.23 12.38 -13.55
N LEU A 416 13.49 13.00 -14.71
CA LEU A 416 14.85 13.11 -15.24
C LEU A 416 15.74 14.00 -14.37
N SER A 417 15.19 15.05 -13.76
CA SER A 417 15.95 15.89 -12.82
C SER A 417 16.33 15.13 -11.55
N LEU A 418 15.43 14.30 -11.01
CA LEU A 418 15.71 13.42 -9.88
C LEU A 418 16.80 12.40 -10.24
N LEU A 419 16.70 11.75 -11.40
CA LEU A 419 17.72 10.80 -11.87
C LEU A 419 19.10 11.47 -12.06
N LYS A 420 19.16 12.68 -12.62
CA LYS A 420 20.43 13.45 -12.74
C LYS A 420 21.06 13.72 -11.38
N VAL A 421 20.26 14.16 -10.40
CA VAL A 421 20.73 14.40 -9.03
C VAL A 421 21.25 13.11 -8.38
N ARG A 422 20.52 11.99 -8.49
CA ARG A 422 20.96 10.70 -7.92
C ARG A 422 22.21 10.13 -8.61
N LEU A 423 22.42 10.41 -9.90
CA LEU A 423 23.64 10.06 -10.63
C LEU A 423 24.80 11.05 -10.40
N HIS A 424 24.65 12.06 -9.54
CA HIS A 424 25.62 13.13 -9.30
C HIS A 424 25.95 13.95 -10.58
N LEU A 425 25.02 14.00 -11.54
CA LEU A 425 25.11 14.71 -12.83
C LEU A 425 24.41 16.09 -12.81
N GLY A 426 23.95 16.56 -11.64
CA GLY A 426 23.27 17.85 -11.50
C GLY A 426 22.96 18.22 -10.05
N SER A 427 22.72 19.51 -9.81
CA SER A 427 22.34 20.06 -8.52
C SER A 427 20.84 19.90 -8.24
N HIS A 428 20.46 19.96 -6.95
CA HIS A 428 19.05 19.94 -6.55
C HIS A 428 18.29 21.16 -7.09
N ASN A 429 17.09 20.89 -7.62
CA ASN A 429 16.02 21.86 -7.85
C ASN A 429 14.85 21.60 -6.87
N PHE A 430 13.84 22.48 -6.84
CA PHE A 430 12.65 22.34 -5.99
C PHE A 430 12.00 20.95 -6.09
N ASP A 431 11.77 20.46 -7.32
CA ASP A 431 11.11 19.16 -7.56
C ASP A 431 11.92 18.01 -6.94
N SER A 432 13.23 17.94 -7.19
CA SER A 432 14.12 16.93 -6.60
C SER A 432 14.26 17.06 -5.08
N MET A 433 14.11 18.27 -4.53
CA MET A 433 14.20 18.50 -3.10
C MET A 433 12.94 18.01 -2.38
N ILE A 434 11.75 18.20 -2.95
CA ILE A 434 10.51 17.57 -2.46
C ILE A 434 10.66 16.05 -2.36
N TYR A 435 11.14 15.39 -3.41
CA TYR A 435 11.37 13.94 -3.36
C TYR A 435 12.39 13.55 -2.29
N SER A 436 13.40 14.40 -2.03
CA SER A 436 14.45 14.16 -1.02
C SER A 436 13.99 14.39 0.43
N VAL A 437 12.77 14.89 0.67
CA VAL A 437 12.13 14.86 2.01
C VAL A 437 11.58 13.46 2.32
N GLY A 438 11.14 12.71 1.31
CA GLY A 438 10.58 11.37 1.48
C GLY A 438 11.66 10.28 1.51
N SER A 439 11.67 9.47 2.57
CA SER A 439 12.56 8.30 2.69
C SER A 439 12.40 7.31 1.52
N GLU A 440 11.19 7.19 0.95
CA GLU A 440 10.87 6.33 -0.20
C GLU A 440 11.61 6.65 -1.50
N PHE A 441 12.06 7.90 -1.69
CA PHE A 441 12.76 8.32 -2.92
C PHE A 441 14.27 8.42 -2.74
N ASN A 442 14.78 8.06 -1.55
CA ASN A 442 16.21 7.94 -1.32
C ASN A 442 16.75 6.63 -1.93
N PRO A 443 18.07 6.56 -2.20
CA PRO A 443 18.71 5.34 -2.69
C PRO A 443 18.52 4.16 -1.73
N PHE A 444 18.69 2.95 -2.24
CA PHE A 444 18.50 1.73 -1.47
C PHE A 444 19.51 1.64 -0.31
N THR A 445 19.01 1.63 0.94
CA THR A 445 19.87 1.80 2.13
C THR A 445 20.49 0.49 2.62
N ARG A 446 21.56 0.58 3.42
CA ARG A 446 22.19 -0.60 4.06
C ARG A 446 21.23 -1.35 4.99
N HIS A 447 20.32 -0.65 5.65
CA HIS A 447 19.24 -1.24 6.45
C HIS A 447 18.33 -2.12 5.59
N MET A 448 17.97 -1.65 4.39
CA MET A 448 17.14 -2.41 3.45
C MET A 448 17.82 -3.67 2.92
N PHE A 449 19.15 -3.70 2.78
CA PHE A 449 19.89 -4.92 2.49
C PHE A 449 19.88 -5.91 3.67
N GLY A 450 19.99 -5.41 4.91
CA GLY A 450 19.83 -6.22 6.12
C GLY A 450 18.48 -6.92 6.16
N MET A 451 17.39 -6.18 5.90
CA MET A 451 16.03 -6.74 5.83
C MET A 451 15.91 -7.87 4.79
N ILE A 452 16.45 -7.73 3.57
CA ILE A 452 16.42 -8.83 2.58
C ILE A 452 17.15 -10.06 3.10
N ARG A 453 18.35 -9.88 3.67
CA ARG A 453 19.15 -10.99 4.20
C ARG A 453 18.40 -11.77 5.27
N GLU A 454 17.77 -11.07 6.20
CA GLU A 454 17.05 -11.70 7.30
C GLU A 454 15.78 -12.46 6.87
N THR A 455 15.21 -12.18 5.69
CA THR A 455 14.10 -12.96 5.11
C THR A 455 14.53 -14.26 4.40
N SER A 456 15.83 -14.59 4.42
CA SER A 456 16.49 -15.65 3.63
C SER A 456 16.37 -15.54 2.10
N LEU A 457 15.65 -14.54 1.58
CA LEU A 457 15.55 -14.28 0.14
C LEU A 457 16.93 -14.02 -0.49
N PHE A 458 17.84 -13.36 0.24
CA PHE A 458 19.22 -13.17 -0.22
C PHE A 458 19.95 -14.51 -0.40
N ASP A 459 19.83 -15.42 0.57
CA ASP A 459 20.56 -16.68 0.56
C ASP A 459 20.09 -17.60 -0.58
N TYR A 460 18.76 -17.66 -0.80
CA TYR A 460 18.17 -18.33 -1.96
C TYR A 460 18.60 -17.72 -3.29
N PHE A 461 18.66 -16.38 -3.37
CA PHE A 461 19.09 -15.68 -4.57
C PHE A 461 20.57 -15.91 -4.88
N VAL A 462 21.43 -15.93 -3.86
CA VAL A 462 22.85 -16.26 -3.99
C VAL A 462 23.02 -17.72 -4.41
N PHE A 463 22.32 -18.67 -3.79
CA PHE A 463 22.38 -20.09 -4.15
C PHE A 463 21.93 -20.33 -5.60
N PHE A 464 20.82 -19.74 -6.01
CA PHE A 464 20.36 -19.71 -7.41
C PHE A 464 21.42 -19.12 -8.36
N SER A 465 22.02 -17.99 -7.99
CA SER A 465 23.05 -17.32 -8.80
C SER A 465 24.32 -18.16 -8.93
N VAL A 466 24.74 -18.85 -7.87
CA VAL A 466 25.89 -19.76 -7.88
C VAL A 466 25.61 -20.98 -8.77
N ILE A 467 24.41 -21.57 -8.71
CA ILE A 467 24.00 -22.63 -9.65
C ILE A 467 24.07 -22.12 -11.10
N LEU A 468 23.50 -20.95 -11.38
CA LEU A 468 23.51 -20.34 -12.71
C LEU A 468 24.95 -20.09 -13.22
N LEU A 469 25.85 -19.62 -12.36
CA LEU A 469 27.27 -19.43 -12.69
C LEU A 469 28.01 -20.75 -12.94
N ILE A 470 27.78 -21.79 -12.15
CA ILE A 470 28.35 -23.13 -12.39
C ILE A 470 27.86 -23.69 -13.72
N CYS A 471 26.57 -23.55 -14.00
CA CYS A 471 25.96 -23.93 -15.27
C CYS A 471 26.55 -23.14 -16.45
N ALA A 472 26.80 -21.84 -16.29
CA ALA A 472 27.49 -21.01 -17.27
C ALA A 472 28.93 -21.49 -17.53
N ALA A 473 29.71 -21.71 -16.46
CA ALA A 473 31.09 -22.17 -16.55
C ALA A 473 31.20 -23.54 -17.22
N ASN A 474 30.33 -24.49 -16.86
CA ASN A 474 30.26 -25.81 -17.49
C ASN A 474 29.88 -25.72 -18.97
N TRP A 475 28.96 -24.83 -19.34
CA TRP A 475 28.59 -24.59 -20.73
C TRP A 475 29.75 -24.00 -21.54
N VAL A 476 30.43 -22.95 -21.04
CA VAL A 476 31.61 -22.34 -21.69
C VAL A 476 32.75 -23.36 -21.83
N ALA A 477 33.04 -24.14 -20.77
CA ALA A 477 34.07 -25.18 -20.80
C ALA A 477 33.75 -26.29 -21.80
N GLY A 478 32.47 -26.65 -21.96
CA GLY A 478 32.02 -27.58 -23.00
C GLY A 478 32.26 -27.07 -24.42
N VAL A 479 31.94 -25.79 -24.67
CA VAL A 479 32.22 -25.12 -25.97
C VAL A 479 33.73 -25.06 -26.25
N TRP A 480 34.54 -24.69 -25.26
CA TRP A 480 36.01 -24.66 -25.39
C TRP A 480 36.62 -26.03 -25.68
N ARG A 481 36.20 -27.08 -24.94
CA ARG A 481 36.69 -28.46 -25.18
C ARG A 481 36.24 -29.01 -26.54
N GLY A 482 35.05 -28.61 -27.01
CA GLY A 482 34.55 -28.96 -28.35
C GLY A 482 35.36 -28.34 -29.50
N GLY A 483 36.02 -27.19 -29.27
CA GLY A 483 36.87 -26.53 -30.27
C GLY A 483 38.28 -27.13 -30.43
N GLY A 484 38.72 -27.99 -29.50
CA GLY A 484 40.12 -28.44 -29.43
C GLY A 484 40.47 -29.74 -30.16
N ARG A 485 39.49 -30.49 -30.71
CA ARG A 485 39.73 -31.74 -31.45
C ARG A 485 39.56 -31.54 -32.95
N GLY A 486 40.52 -30.85 -33.54
CA GLY A 486 40.50 -30.45 -34.94
C GLY A 486 41.84 -30.43 -35.67
N ASN A 487 42.92 -30.97 -35.09
CA ASN A 487 44.12 -31.32 -35.87
C ASN A 487 45.07 -32.27 -35.12
N GLN A 488 45.30 -33.46 -35.66
CA GLN A 488 46.52 -34.30 -35.61
C GLN A 488 46.16 -35.74 -35.99
N GLY A 489 46.37 -36.08 -37.25
CA GLY A 489 46.69 -37.44 -37.67
C GLY A 489 48.17 -37.47 -38.06
N GLY A 490 48.88 -38.56 -37.77
CA GLY A 490 50.29 -38.68 -38.17
C GLY A 490 51.11 -39.75 -37.46
N SER A 491 51.08 -40.96 -38.03
CA SER A 491 52.18 -41.96 -38.04
C SER A 491 52.53 -42.77 -36.78
N GLY A 492 52.84 -44.06 -37.01
CA GLY A 492 53.80 -44.83 -36.21
C GLY A 492 53.29 -46.10 -35.51
N GLY A 493 53.78 -47.27 -35.93
CA GLY A 493 54.10 -48.37 -35.00
C GLY A 493 53.19 -49.61 -35.01
N GLU A 494 53.75 -50.71 -35.50
CA GLU A 494 53.24 -52.08 -35.60
C GLU A 494 52.89 -52.79 -34.27
N GLY A 495 52.17 -53.92 -34.38
CA GLY A 495 52.48 -55.13 -33.59
C GLY A 495 51.36 -55.71 -32.71
N GLY A 496 51.13 -57.03 -32.82
CA GLY A 496 50.51 -57.83 -31.75
C GLY A 496 49.16 -58.49 -32.06
N SER A 497 49.19 -59.68 -32.65
CA SER A 497 48.05 -60.61 -32.79
C SER A 497 47.60 -61.23 -31.46
N GLY A 498 46.30 -61.55 -31.31
CA GLY A 498 45.81 -62.33 -30.16
C GLY A 498 44.31 -62.62 -30.16
N GLU A 499 43.88 -63.66 -30.87
CA GLU A 499 42.52 -64.22 -30.71
C GLU A 499 42.40 -65.09 -29.44
N ARG A 500 41.29 -64.95 -28.70
CA ARG A 500 40.48 -66.07 -28.15
C ARG A 500 39.19 -65.55 -27.51
N GLY A 501 38.05 -66.18 -27.82
CA GLY A 501 36.72 -65.72 -27.41
C GLY A 501 36.17 -66.38 -26.14
N GLY A 502 35.00 -65.90 -25.65
CA GLY A 502 34.35 -66.48 -24.46
C GLY A 502 33.09 -65.78 -23.93
N ARG A 503 31.96 -65.89 -24.65
CA ARG A 503 30.53 -65.78 -24.22
C ARG A 503 30.04 -64.71 -23.20
N ASN A 504 28.98 -64.01 -23.65
CA ASN A 504 27.77 -63.62 -22.92
C ASN A 504 27.81 -62.58 -21.76
N LYS A 505 27.25 -61.39 -22.02
CA LYS A 505 26.13 -60.84 -21.23
C LYS A 505 25.38 -59.70 -21.94
N LEU A 506 24.08 -59.59 -21.64
CA LEU A 506 23.17 -58.55 -22.13
C LEU A 506 23.69 -57.13 -21.81
N GLY A 507 23.59 -56.23 -22.79
CA GLY A 507 23.98 -54.82 -22.65
C GLY A 507 23.10 -53.90 -23.50
N GLY A 508 21.83 -53.74 -23.12
CA GLY A 508 20.91 -52.81 -23.77
C GLY A 508 21.41 -51.37 -23.65
N ARG A 509 21.99 -50.84 -24.73
CA ARG A 509 22.61 -49.52 -24.83
C ARG A 509 21.54 -48.41 -24.80
N SER A 510 21.13 -48.00 -23.59
CA SER A 510 20.22 -46.87 -23.41
C SER A 510 20.87 -45.57 -23.90
N ASN A 511 20.20 -44.84 -24.79
CA ASN A 511 20.63 -43.53 -25.28
C ASN A 511 20.82 -42.52 -24.12
N THR A 512 22.07 -42.29 -23.71
CA THR A 512 22.46 -41.12 -22.92
C THR A 512 22.59 -39.92 -23.86
N GLY A 513 21.47 -39.30 -24.20
CA GLY A 513 21.40 -38.18 -25.14
C GLY A 513 20.90 -36.88 -24.51
N GLY A 514 21.81 -36.05 -24.03
CA GLY A 514 21.68 -34.58 -24.07
C GLY A 514 20.56 -33.90 -23.28
N ASP A 515 20.56 -34.02 -21.95
CA ASP A 515 19.90 -33.02 -21.08
C ASP A 515 20.76 -31.73 -21.04
N HIS A 516 20.78 -30.95 -22.12
CA HIS A 516 21.40 -29.62 -22.11
C HIS A 516 20.44 -28.59 -21.51
N LEU A 517 20.91 -27.98 -20.43
CA LEU A 517 20.19 -27.11 -19.50
C LEU A 517 19.44 -25.93 -20.16
N GLU A 518 18.15 -25.77 -19.80
CA GLU A 518 17.25 -24.73 -20.34
C GLU A 518 17.57 -23.28 -19.90
N ALA A 519 18.58 -23.08 -19.04
CA ALA A 519 18.91 -21.78 -18.45
C ALA A 519 19.52 -20.75 -19.43
N PHE A 520 19.93 -21.18 -20.63
CA PHE A 520 20.48 -20.29 -21.68
C PHE A 520 19.48 -19.98 -22.80
N GLU A 521 18.19 -20.21 -22.55
CA GLU A 521 17.13 -19.97 -23.53
C GLU A 521 16.61 -18.52 -23.46
N ALA A 522 16.26 -17.96 -24.63
CA ALA A 522 15.90 -16.54 -24.75
C ALA A 522 14.75 -16.12 -23.83
N HIS A 523 13.78 -17.00 -23.57
CA HIS A 523 12.67 -16.74 -22.65
C HIS A 523 13.12 -16.65 -21.18
N PHE A 524 14.12 -17.42 -20.76
CA PHE A 524 14.66 -17.34 -19.41
C PHE A 524 15.52 -16.08 -19.23
N LEU A 525 16.39 -15.82 -20.21
CA LEU A 525 17.25 -14.63 -20.23
C LEU A 525 16.44 -13.32 -20.28
N TYR A 526 15.24 -13.32 -20.89
CA TYR A 526 14.30 -12.19 -20.79
C TYR A 526 14.01 -11.81 -19.34
N VAL A 527 13.64 -12.80 -18.51
CA VAL A 527 13.29 -12.57 -17.10
C VAL A 527 14.49 -12.10 -16.29
N VAL A 528 15.69 -12.65 -16.57
CA VAL A 528 16.94 -12.23 -15.92
C VAL A 528 17.32 -10.79 -16.29
N ILE A 529 17.25 -10.41 -17.57
CA ILE A 529 17.51 -9.03 -18.02
C ILE A 529 16.48 -8.07 -17.43
N GLN A 530 15.20 -8.44 -17.42
CA GLN A 530 14.13 -7.64 -16.84
C GLN A 530 14.34 -7.42 -15.33
N PHE A 531 14.76 -8.45 -14.60
CA PHE A 531 15.15 -8.33 -13.19
C PHE A 531 16.33 -7.38 -13.01
N ILE A 532 17.39 -7.47 -13.83
CA ILE A 532 18.54 -6.55 -13.76
C ILE A 532 18.09 -5.10 -13.99
N CYS A 533 17.23 -4.84 -14.98
CA CYS A 533 16.69 -3.50 -15.22
C CYS A 533 15.91 -2.96 -14.01
N PHE A 534 15.02 -3.75 -13.41
CA PHE A 534 14.29 -3.34 -12.21
C PHE A 534 15.18 -3.21 -10.97
N ALA A 535 16.20 -4.06 -10.81
CA ALA A 535 17.15 -3.98 -9.71
C ALA A 535 17.98 -2.70 -9.77
N LEU A 536 18.52 -2.33 -10.93
CA LEU A 536 19.24 -1.07 -11.14
C LEU A 536 18.35 0.15 -10.80
N LEU A 537 17.09 0.14 -11.23
CA LEU A 537 16.13 1.18 -10.90
C LEU A 537 15.82 1.25 -9.39
N ALA A 538 15.66 0.10 -8.73
CA ALA A 538 15.41 0.01 -7.29
C ALA A 538 16.61 0.45 -6.44
N LEU A 539 17.84 0.27 -6.92
CA LEU A 539 19.05 0.80 -6.26
C LEU A 539 19.08 2.33 -6.29
N MET A 540 18.67 2.94 -7.40
CA MET A 540 18.62 4.40 -7.57
C MET A 540 17.46 5.05 -6.79
N ILE A 541 16.28 4.44 -6.81
CA ILE A 541 15.06 4.94 -6.16
C ILE A 541 14.41 3.78 -5.40
N SER A 542 14.50 3.81 -4.07
CA SER A 542 14.06 2.68 -3.23
C SER A 542 12.57 2.30 -3.40
N ARG A 543 11.67 3.26 -3.71
CA ARG A 543 10.25 2.99 -4.06
C ARG A 543 10.08 1.97 -5.19
N LEU A 544 11.03 1.88 -6.14
CA LEU A 544 10.95 0.94 -7.28
C LEU A 544 11.29 -0.52 -6.90
N ARG A 545 11.66 -0.79 -5.64
CA ARG A 545 11.84 -2.17 -5.12
C ARG A 545 10.60 -3.05 -5.28
N VAL A 546 9.40 -2.46 -5.33
CA VAL A 546 8.13 -3.13 -5.63
C VAL A 546 8.16 -3.91 -6.97
N LEU A 547 8.96 -3.48 -7.94
CA LEU A 547 9.12 -4.18 -9.23
C LEU A 547 10.21 -5.26 -9.17
N ALA A 548 11.30 -5.00 -8.45
CA ALA A 548 12.47 -5.87 -8.39
C ALA A 548 12.29 -7.08 -7.44
N LEU A 549 11.71 -6.86 -6.25
CA LEU A 549 11.62 -7.89 -5.21
C LEU A 549 10.74 -9.09 -5.62
N PRO A 550 9.56 -8.93 -6.25
CA PRO A 550 8.76 -10.08 -6.65
C PRO A 550 9.44 -10.94 -7.74
N LEU A 551 10.22 -10.32 -8.64
CA LEU A 551 11.07 -11.06 -9.59
C LEU A 551 12.24 -11.75 -8.87
N MET A 552 12.81 -11.15 -7.83
CA MET A 552 13.84 -11.78 -7.01
C MET A 552 13.29 -13.03 -6.30
N CYS A 553 12.10 -12.95 -5.71
CA CYS A 553 11.40 -14.11 -5.12
C CYS A 553 11.13 -15.19 -6.18
N LEU A 554 10.69 -14.79 -7.37
CA LEU A 554 10.38 -15.71 -8.47
C LEU A 554 11.63 -16.44 -8.98
N LEU A 555 12.75 -15.75 -9.20
CA LEU A 555 14.02 -16.38 -9.58
C LEU A 555 14.58 -17.27 -8.46
N SER A 556 14.55 -16.79 -7.21
CA SER A 556 14.97 -17.55 -6.02
C SER A 556 14.16 -18.83 -5.82
N SER A 557 12.88 -18.83 -6.17
CA SER A 557 12.00 -20.00 -6.04
C SER A 557 12.40 -21.19 -6.93
N LEU A 558 13.21 -20.95 -7.96
CA LEU A 558 13.68 -21.99 -8.90
C LEU A 558 14.66 -22.96 -8.27
N VAL A 559 15.20 -22.65 -7.09
CA VAL A 559 15.91 -23.60 -6.23
C VAL A 559 15.02 -24.82 -5.92
N GLY A 560 13.70 -24.66 -5.79
CA GLY A 560 12.74 -25.76 -5.64
C GLY A 560 12.46 -26.58 -6.92
N SER A 561 13.07 -26.24 -8.05
CA SER A 561 12.86 -26.96 -9.31
C SER A 561 13.67 -28.26 -9.38
N PRO A 562 13.03 -29.41 -9.63
CA PRO A 562 13.74 -30.67 -9.82
C PRO A 562 14.58 -30.71 -11.10
N HIS A 563 14.35 -29.78 -12.05
CA HIS A 563 15.15 -29.65 -13.26
C HIS A 563 16.47 -28.91 -12.98
N LEU A 564 16.44 -27.78 -12.27
CA LEU A 564 17.63 -26.99 -11.96
C LEU A 564 18.59 -27.75 -11.03
N LEU A 565 18.05 -28.43 -10.01
CA LEU A 565 18.82 -29.29 -9.12
C LEU A 565 19.23 -30.64 -9.74
N GLY A 566 18.83 -30.95 -10.98
CA GLY A 566 19.04 -32.24 -11.64
C GLY A 566 20.49 -32.75 -11.62
N ASP A 567 21.45 -31.84 -11.84
CA ASP A 567 22.88 -32.14 -11.83
C ASP A 567 23.47 -32.15 -10.42
N VAL A 568 22.98 -31.29 -9.51
CA VAL A 568 23.34 -31.33 -8.08
C VAL A 568 22.96 -32.69 -7.50
N TYR A 569 21.75 -33.18 -7.76
CA TYR A 569 21.31 -34.53 -7.38
C TYR A 569 22.21 -35.64 -7.95
N ARG A 570 22.82 -35.44 -9.12
CA ARG A 570 23.74 -36.41 -9.74
C ARG A 570 25.07 -36.47 -8.98
N VAL A 571 25.63 -35.31 -8.63
CA VAL A 571 26.90 -35.18 -7.89
C VAL A 571 26.75 -35.64 -6.43
N THR A 572 25.74 -35.15 -5.70
CA THR A 572 25.47 -35.57 -4.31
C THR A 572 25.28 -37.09 -4.21
N ARG A 573 24.64 -37.71 -5.20
CA ARG A 573 24.45 -39.17 -5.27
C ARG A 573 25.75 -39.95 -5.49
N GLN A 574 26.71 -39.40 -6.26
CA GLN A 574 28.03 -40.02 -6.43
C GLN A 574 28.82 -40.00 -5.13
N ASN A 575 28.77 -38.89 -4.38
CA ASN A 575 29.50 -38.73 -3.13
C ASN A 575 28.91 -39.55 -1.97
N LEU A 576 27.58 -39.67 -1.85
CA LEU A 576 26.93 -40.41 -0.74
C LEU A 576 26.76 -41.93 -0.96
N ARG A 577 27.20 -42.50 -2.10
CA ARG A 577 27.09 -43.95 -2.41
C ARG A 577 25.66 -44.55 -2.29
N LEU A 578 24.59 -43.75 -2.40
CA LEU A 578 23.21 -44.28 -2.29
C LEU A 578 22.83 -45.17 -3.49
N GLY A 579 22.43 -46.41 -3.17
CA GLY A 579 22.03 -47.43 -4.15
C GLY A 579 20.85 -47.04 -5.06
N PRO A 580 20.71 -47.68 -6.23
CA PRO A 580 19.83 -47.25 -7.32
C PRO A 580 18.33 -47.24 -7.01
N GLY A 581 17.87 -47.89 -5.92
CA GLY A 581 16.49 -47.88 -5.46
C GLY A 581 16.08 -46.61 -4.70
N LYS A 582 17.03 -45.83 -4.13
CA LYS A 582 16.72 -44.66 -3.28
C LYS A 582 16.66 -43.32 -4.04
N LYS A 583 16.44 -43.34 -5.36
CA LYS A 583 16.44 -42.14 -6.25
C LYS A 583 15.39 -41.08 -5.88
N GLY A 584 14.24 -41.49 -5.32
CA GLY A 584 13.21 -40.55 -4.86
C GLY A 584 13.58 -39.89 -3.52
N LEU A 585 14.24 -40.63 -2.62
CA LEU A 585 14.50 -40.19 -1.25
C LEU A 585 15.44 -38.98 -1.21
N SER A 586 16.55 -38.98 -1.95
CA SER A 586 17.47 -37.83 -1.97
C SER A 586 16.85 -36.57 -2.58
N ARG A 587 15.89 -36.71 -3.50
CA ARG A 587 15.12 -35.58 -4.05
C ARG A 587 14.19 -34.98 -3.01
N LEU A 588 13.41 -35.83 -2.34
CA LEU A 588 12.50 -35.44 -1.26
C LEU A 588 13.23 -34.80 -0.08
N VAL A 589 14.38 -35.35 0.34
CA VAL A 589 15.17 -34.80 1.46
C VAL A 589 15.66 -33.38 1.15
N ILE A 590 16.24 -33.13 -0.03
CA ILE A 590 16.71 -31.79 -0.39
C ILE A 590 15.53 -30.81 -0.55
N GLN A 591 14.42 -31.26 -1.13
CA GLN A 591 13.21 -30.43 -1.23
C GLN A 591 12.62 -30.09 0.15
N ALA A 592 12.66 -31.04 1.10
CA ALA A 592 12.25 -30.82 2.49
C ALA A 592 13.20 -29.84 3.22
N ILE A 593 14.52 -29.92 2.98
CA ILE A 593 15.50 -28.97 3.52
C ILE A 593 15.20 -27.55 3.02
N CYS A 594 15.00 -27.37 1.71
CA CYS A 594 14.66 -26.05 1.16
C CYS A 594 13.33 -25.51 1.73
N LEU A 595 12.30 -26.36 1.82
CA LEU A 595 11.02 -25.94 2.41
C LEU A 595 11.15 -25.61 3.91
N LEU A 596 11.96 -26.34 4.68
CA LEU A 596 12.19 -26.08 6.09
C LEU A 596 12.95 -24.77 6.33
N GLU A 597 13.96 -24.50 5.51
CA GLU A 597 14.77 -23.28 5.57
C GLU A 597 13.95 -22.03 5.28
N CYS A 598 13.07 -22.04 4.26
CA CYS A 598 12.18 -20.91 4.01
C CYS A 598 10.95 -20.86 4.94
N ALA A 599 10.58 -21.96 5.59
CA ALA A 599 9.47 -22.00 6.54
C ALA A 599 9.75 -21.23 7.83
N TYR A 600 11.00 -21.18 8.33
CA TYR A 600 11.32 -20.41 9.54
C TYR A 600 11.20 -18.87 9.34
N PRO A 601 11.81 -18.25 8.32
CA PRO A 601 11.60 -16.84 8.00
C PRO A 601 10.13 -16.54 7.69
N PHE A 602 9.43 -17.44 6.99
CA PHE A 602 8.00 -17.30 6.76
C PHE A 602 7.23 -17.26 8.09
N ALA A 603 7.40 -18.25 8.98
CA ALA A 603 6.71 -18.25 10.27
C ALA A 603 7.07 -17.05 11.17
N LYS A 604 8.29 -16.50 11.04
CA LYS A 604 8.77 -15.34 11.82
C LYS A 604 8.29 -13.99 11.27
N TYR A 605 8.24 -13.81 9.95
CA TYR A 605 7.95 -12.53 9.29
C TYR A 605 6.62 -12.47 8.55
N PHE A 606 5.88 -13.59 8.47
CA PHE A 606 4.46 -13.53 8.12
C PHE A 606 3.80 -12.57 9.12
N PRO A 607 3.07 -11.54 8.65
CA PRO A 607 2.64 -10.44 9.51
C PRO A 607 1.42 -10.81 10.38
N THR A 608 1.55 -11.90 11.15
CA THR A 608 0.60 -12.31 12.19
C THR A 608 0.30 -11.15 13.13
N TYR A 609 1.33 -10.43 13.60
CA TYR A 609 1.16 -9.28 14.47
C TYR A 609 0.27 -8.19 13.85
N GLU A 610 0.49 -7.80 12.59
CA GLU A 610 -0.37 -6.79 11.91
C GLU A 610 -1.78 -7.32 11.61
N TYR A 611 -1.97 -8.63 11.52
CA TYR A 611 -3.28 -9.26 11.32
C TYR A 611 -4.04 -9.53 12.63
N LEU A 612 -3.43 -9.28 13.78
CA LEU A 612 -3.95 -9.59 15.12
C LEU A 612 -4.08 -8.31 15.97
N ASN A 613 -3.00 -7.53 16.09
CA ASN A 613 -2.95 -6.28 16.84
C ASN A 613 -3.29 -5.07 15.95
N LEU A 614 -4.54 -4.96 15.50
CA LEU A 614 -5.00 -3.83 14.68
C LEU A 614 -5.18 -2.52 15.49
N ALA A 615 -5.37 -2.60 16.81
CA ALA A 615 -5.65 -1.45 17.68
C ALA A 615 -4.52 -0.41 17.74
N GLY A 616 -3.27 -0.83 17.55
CA GLY A 616 -2.09 0.02 17.72
C GLY A 616 -1.62 0.78 16.47
N ASP A 617 -2.11 0.41 15.28
CA ASP A 617 -1.69 0.99 13.98
C ASP A 617 -2.76 1.95 13.42
N ASP A 618 -3.58 2.50 14.33
CA ASP A 618 -4.65 3.46 14.03
C ASP A 618 -4.08 4.72 13.36
N PRO A 619 -4.66 5.24 12.25
CA PRO A 619 -4.10 6.41 11.57
C PRO A 619 -4.06 7.63 12.50
N VAL A 620 -2.88 7.92 13.01
CA VAL A 620 -2.67 8.94 14.05
C VAL A 620 -3.30 10.26 13.58
N ASN A 621 -4.20 10.80 14.41
CA ASN A 621 -4.99 12.00 14.18
C ASN A 621 -6.25 11.89 13.27
N ILE A 622 -6.93 10.74 13.13
CA ILE A 622 -8.30 10.72 12.53
C ILE A 622 -9.22 11.74 13.22
N GLN A 623 -9.23 11.76 14.56
CA GLN A 623 -10.06 12.69 15.33
C GLN A 623 -9.81 14.15 14.92
N LYS A 624 -8.56 14.60 14.90
CA LYS A 624 -8.20 15.99 14.49
C LYS A 624 -8.48 16.29 13.01
N ASN A 625 -8.55 15.27 12.14
CA ASN A 625 -9.04 15.46 10.76
C ASN A 625 -10.57 15.65 10.76
N LEU A 626 -11.29 14.87 11.56
CA LEU A 626 -12.75 14.93 11.68
C LEU A 626 -13.20 16.26 12.31
N ASP A 627 -12.54 16.71 13.37
CA ASP A 627 -12.85 17.99 14.03
C ASP A 627 -12.68 19.18 13.06
N LEU A 628 -11.65 19.16 12.21
CA LEU A 628 -11.49 20.14 11.13
C LEU A 628 -12.65 20.07 10.12
N VAL A 629 -13.04 18.87 9.67
CA VAL A 629 -14.14 18.70 8.70
C VAL A 629 -15.47 19.18 9.25
N VAL A 630 -15.77 18.87 10.52
CA VAL A 630 -16.97 19.32 11.23
C VAL A 630 -16.97 20.85 11.35
N TRP A 631 -15.88 21.44 11.84
CA TRP A 631 -15.76 22.90 12.00
C TRP A 631 -15.92 23.63 10.66
N LEU A 632 -15.27 23.15 9.59
CA LEU A 632 -15.37 23.74 8.26
C LEU A 632 -16.81 23.70 7.71
N ARG A 633 -17.53 22.57 7.85
CA ARG A 633 -18.93 22.44 7.41
C ARG A 633 -19.89 23.35 8.18
N GLN A 634 -19.63 23.60 9.47
CA GLN A 634 -20.47 24.45 10.31
C GLN A 634 -20.23 25.95 10.06
N ASN A 635 -18.97 26.35 9.84
CA ASN A 635 -18.59 27.76 9.79
C ASN A 635 -18.43 28.32 8.36
N LEU A 636 -18.11 27.49 7.35
CA LEU A 636 -17.87 27.96 5.98
C LEU A 636 -18.98 27.56 5.01
N LYS A 637 -19.24 28.43 4.03
CA LYS A 637 -20.21 28.17 2.95
C LYS A 637 -19.68 27.10 2.00
N GLU A 638 -20.50 26.11 1.66
CA GLU A 638 -20.10 25.08 0.69
C GLU A 638 -19.67 25.69 -0.66
N GLY A 639 -18.69 25.06 -1.30
CA GLY A 639 -18.14 25.52 -2.59
C GLY A 639 -17.14 26.67 -2.50
N GLU A 640 -16.85 27.23 -1.32
CA GLU A 640 -15.74 28.16 -1.12
C GLU A 640 -14.39 27.51 -1.49
N PRO A 641 -13.44 28.26 -2.08
CA PRO A 641 -12.16 27.72 -2.50
C PRO A 641 -11.11 27.78 -1.38
N ILE A 642 -10.43 26.65 -1.17
CA ILE A 642 -9.44 26.44 -0.10
C ILE A 642 -8.08 26.08 -0.72
N ILE A 643 -7.02 26.65 -0.16
CA ILE A 643 -5.64 26.22 -0.38
C ILE A 643 -5.07 25.58 0.89
N THR A 644 -4.39 24.45 0.74
CA THR A 644 -3.87 23.61 1.84
C THR A 644 -2.78 22.69 1.31
N ASP A 645 -2.11 21.86 2.12
CA ASP A 645 -1.11 20.92 1.61
C ASP A 645 -1.72 19.65 0.98
N ILE A 646 -0.93 18.95 0.14
CA ILE A 646 -1.40 17.85 -0.72
C ILE A 646 -2.25 16.80 0.04
N PRO A 647 -1.79 16.19 1.15
CA PRO A 647 -2.59 15.16 1.82
C PRO A 647 -3.92 15.69 2.36
N THR A 648 -3.92 16.94 2.82
CA THR A 648 -5.09 17.63 3.37
C THR A 648 -6.11 17.95 2.27
N SER A 649 -5.64 18.40 1.11
CA SER A 649 -6.52 18.66 -0.05
C SER A 649 -7.29 17.41 -0.49
N SER A 650 -6.65 16.23 -0.43
CA SER A 650 -7.27 14.98 -0.83
C SER A 650 -8.41 14.54 0.08
N PHE A 651 -8.21 14.53 1.41
CA PHE A 651 -9.27 14.11 2.33
C PHE A 651 -10.36 15.16 2.48
N LEU A 652 -10.03 16.45 2.35
CA LEU A 652 -11.05 17.50 2.27
C LEU A 652 -11.89 17.34 0.98
N ARG A 653 -11.31 16.97 -0.18
CA ARG A 653 -12.10 16.69 -1.39
C ARG A 653 -13.04 15.48 -1.24
N SER A 654 -12.63 14.42 -0.54
CA SER A 654 -13.47 13.22 -0.35
C SER A 654 -14.57 13.41 0.70
N THR A 655 -14.33 14.22 1.72
CA THR A 655 -15.30 14.50 2.79
C THR A 655 -16.18 15.72 2.53
N THR A 656 -15.73 16.74 1.81
CA THR A 656 -16.44 18.04 1.69
C THR A 656 -16.67 18.49 0.24
N ASN A 657 -17.58 19.45 0.09
CA ASN A 657 -17.92 20.11 -1.19
C ASN A 657 -17.06 21.37 -1.48
N PHE A 658 -16.04 21.67 -0.66
CA PHE A 658 -15.13 22.81 -0.90
C PHE A 658 -14.28 22.60 -2.16
N LYS A 659 -13.86 23.69 -2.80
CA LYS A 659 -13.04 23.65 -4.03
C LYS A 659 -11.55 23.70 -3.69
N MET A 660 -10.79 22.73 -4.17
CA MET A 660 -9.36 22.62 -3.89
C MET A 660 -8.53 23.31 -4.97
N VAL A 661 -7.57 24.14 -4.54
CA VAL A 661 -6.57 24.73 -5.45
C VAL A 661 -5.49 23.72 -5.84
N LEU A 662 -5.19 22.74 -5.00
CA LEU A 662 -4.12 21.78 -5.24
C LEU A 662 -4.55 20.35 -4.92
N ASN A 663 -3.84 19.39 -5.51
CA ASN A 663 -4.15 17.97 -5.48
C ASN A 663 -2.83 17.15 -5.63
N PRO A 664 -2.81 15.82 -5.41
CA PRO A 664 -1.59 15.03 -5.44
C PRO A 664 -0.97 14.77 -6.83
N HIS A 665 -1.58 15.19 -7.94
CA HIS A 665 -1.15 14.85 -9.30
C HIS A 665 0.02 15.74 -9.79
N TYR A 666 1.20 15.49 -9.23
CA TYR A 666 2.44 16.27 -9.41
C TYR A 666 3.08 16.17 -10.81
N GLU A 667 2.58 15.27 -11.66
CA GLU A 667 3.09 15.03 -13.02
C GLU A 667 2.94 16.25 -13.93
N ASN A 668 1.92 17.08 -13.70
CA ASN A 668 1.62 18.25 -14.53
C ASN A 668 2.38 19.51 -14.09
N VAL A 669 2.99 20.25 -15.03
CA VAL A 669 3.74 21.49 -14.75
C VAL A 669 2.93 22.57 -14.03
N ALA A 670 1.65 22.76 -14.39
CA ALA A 670 0.80 23.76 -13.73
C ALA A 670 0.49 23.36 -12.28
N MET A 671 0.36 22.06 -12.02
CA MET A 671 0.19 21.51 -10.68
C MET A 671 1.48 21.68 -9.85
N ARG A 672 2.66 21.35 -10.40
CA ARG A 672 3.95 21.64 -9.72
C ARG A 672 4.12 23.11 -9.34
N ARG A 673 3.69 24.04 -10.19
CA ARG A 673 3.68 25.48 -9.87
C ARG A 673 2.74 25.82 -8.71
N ARG A 674 1.51 25.29 -8.68
CA ARG A 674 0.58 25.45 -7.55
C ARG A 674 1.18 24.93 -6.23
N VAL A 675 1.94 23.84 -6.26
CA VAL A 675 2.67 23.33 -5.09
C VAL A 675 3.84 24.25 -4.71
N GLN A 676 4.62 24.74 -5.68
CA GLN A 676 5.68 25.75 -5.43
C GLN A 676 5.10 27.00 -4.76
N ASP A 677 3.95 27.47 -5.23
CA ASP A 677 3.23 28.61 -4.67
C ASP A 677 2.81 28.33 -3.22
N TYR A 678 2.23 27.16 -2.92
CA TYR A 678 1.93 26.78 -1.53
C TYR A 678 3.18 26.72 -0.63
N TYR A 679 4.32 26.24 -1.14
CA TYR A 679 5.57 26.23 -0.38
C TYR A 679 6.16 27.63 -0.11
N MET A 680 5.65 28.70 -0.75
CA MET A 680 5.96 30.08 -0.34
C MET A 680 5.47 30.37 1.09
N PHE A 681 4.49 29.63 1.60
CA PHE A 681 4.06 29.67 3.00
C PHE A 681 5.21 29.37 3.99
N SER A 682 6.13 28.47 3.61
CA SER A 682 7.32 28.10 4.39
C SER A 682 8.55 29.01 4.11
N SER A 683 8.37 30.12 3.38
CA SER A 683 9.42 31.05 2.95
C SER A 683 9.34 32.41 3.67
N CYS A 684 10.05 33.46 3.21
CA CYS A 684 9.98 34.82 3.76
C CYS A 684 9.21 35.76 2.80
N LEU A 685 7.90 35.54 2.71
CA LEU A 685 6.96 36.27 1.82
C LEU A 685 6.17 37.35 2.60
N PRO A 686 6.23 38.66 2.27
CA PRO A 686 5.49 39.71 2.99
C PRO A 686 3.97 39.51 3.01
N PHE A 687 3.27 40.01 4.04
CA PHE A 687 1.83 39.77 4.20
C PHE A 687 0.96 40.38 3.09
N SER A 688 1.23 41.63 2.68
CA SER A 688 0.54 42.28 1.56
C SER A 688 0.72 41.51 0.24
N ASP A 689 1.95 41.07 -0.02
CA ASP A 689 2.29 40.33 -1.22
C ASP A 689 1.63 38.95 -1.23
N ALA A 690 1.58 38.27 -0.08
CA ALA A 690 0.91 36.99 0.09
C ALA A 690 -0.60 37.09 -0.22
N LYS A 691 -1.30 38.04 0.42
CA LYS A 691 -2.73 38.30 0.19
C LYS A 691 -3.02 38.48 -1.30
N ARG A 692 -2.34 39.46 -1.88
CA ARG A 692 -2.51 39.84 -3.28
C ARG A 692 -2.19 38.67 -4.20
N TYR A 693 -1.09 37.94 -3.99
CA TYR A 693 -0.70 36.82 -4.82
C TYR A 693 -1.73 35.69 -4.84
N TYR A 694 -2.18 35.23 -3.66
CA TYR A 694 -3.16 34.13 -3.59
C TYR A 694 -4.55 34.57 -4.07
N TYR A 695 -4.97 35.79 -3.80
CA TYR A 695 -6.26 36.30 -4.27
C TYR A 695 -6.28 36.62 -5.78
N ASP A 696 -5.23 37.25 -6.31
CA ASP A 696 -5.15 37.57 -7.75
C ASP A 696 -5.10 36.29 -8.60
N ARG A 697 -4.31 35.30 -8.17
CA ARG A 697 -4.04 34.07 -8.93
C ARG A 697 -5.03 32.93 -8.72
N TYR A 698 -5.53 32.77 -7.49
CA TYR A 698 -6.40 31.63 -7.12
C TYR A 698 -7.78 32.02 -6.61
N LYS A 699 -8.06 33.32 -6.39
CA LYS A 699 -9.33 33.82 -5.81
C LYS A 699 -9.69 33.18 -4.46
N VAL A 700 -8.66 32.74 -3.71
CA VAL A 700 -8.80 32.13 -2.39
C VAL A 700 -8.68 33.17 -1.29
N ARG A 701 -9.49 33.01 -0.23
CA ARG A 701 -9.33 33.71 1.07
C ARG A 701 -9.07 32.77 2.25
N TYR A 702 -9.39 31.48 2.12
CA TYR A 702 -9.24 30.47 3.17
C TYR A 702 -7.99 29.62 2.93
N PHE A 703 -7.05 29.67 3.89
CA PHE A 703 -5.81 28.90 3.88
C PHE A 703 -5.84 27.92 5.06
N VAL A 704 -5.77 26.62 4.78
CA VAL A 704 -5.67 25.58 5.82
C VAL A 704 -4.21 25.15 5.93
N ALA A 705 -3.54 25.65 6.96
CA ALA A 705 -2.15 25.36 7.26
C ALA A 705 -2.01 24.11 8.13
N ASN A 706 -0.98 23.31 7.86
CA ASN A 706 -0.61 22.13 8.65
C ASN A 706 0.66 22.43 9.44
N ILE A 707 0.62 22.23 10.77
CA ILE A 707 1.66 22.67 11.72
C ILE A 707 3.06 22.12 11.40
N TYR A 708 3.14 20.91 10.84
CA TYR A 708 4.42 20.27 10.45
C TYR A 708 5.18 21.07 9.38
N ARG A 709 4.53 21.99 8.66
CA ARG A 709 5.16 22.89 7.67
C ARG A 709 5.91 24.06 8.31
N CYS A 710 5.75 24.26 9.63
CA CYS A 710 6.41 25.30 10.43
C CYS A 710 7.41 24.74 11.45
N ALA A 711 7.56 23.41 11.52
CA ALA A 711 8.53 22.77 12.39
C ALA A 711 9.96 22.93 11.88
N SER A 712 10.83 23.54 12.70
CA SER A 712 12.26 23.66 12.43
C SER A 712 13.01 22.47 13.05
N THR A 713 13.06 21.34 12.35
CA THR A 713 13.90 20.19 12.77
C THR A 713 15.40 20.48 12.61
N SER A 714 16.25 19.65 13.20
CA SER A 714 17.71 19.83 13.18
C SER A 714 18.28 19.82 11.75
N SER A 715 19.46 20.43 11.58
CA SER A 715 20.12 20.64 10.28
C SER A 715 20.45 19.37 9.48
N GLN A 716 20.29 18.19 10.07
CA GLN A 716 20.57 16.88 9.44
C GLN A 716 19.38 16.31 8.65
N VAL A 717 18.15 16.82 8.82
CA VAL A 717 16.94 16.30 8.16
C VAL A 717 16.32 17.36 7.25
N THR A 718 16.10 17.00 5.97
CA THR A 718 15.44 17.85 4.98
C THR A 718 14.01 18.20 5.41
N ASN A 719 13.74 19.46 5.72
CA ASN A 719 12.43 19.95 6.17
C ASN A 719 11.76 20.89 5.15
N ALA A 720 10.56 21.40 5.49
CA ALA A 720 9.81 22.29 4.61
C ALA A 720 10.53 23.62 4.30
N PHE A 721 11.34 24.13 5.23
CA PHE A 721 12.13 25.35 5.02
C PHE A 721 13.29 25.10 4.04
N ASN A 722 13.95 23.94 4.10
CA ASN A 722 14.98 23.56 3.13
C ASN A 722 14.41 23.47 1.70
N VAL A 723 13.18 22.97 1.54
CA VAL A 723 12.49 22.97 0.23
C VAL A 723 12.16 24.39 -0.22
N ALA A 724 11.71 25.26 0.70
CA ALA A 724 11.32 26.64 0.41
C ALA A 724 12.48 27.49 -0.14
N GLU A 725 13.75 27.18 0.19
CA GLU A 725 14.91 27.85 -0.40
C GLU A 725 15.00 27.71 -1.94
N PHE A 726 14.46 26.62 -2.50
CA PHE A 726 14.49 26.33 -3.94
C PHE A 726 13.29 26.90 -4.70
N VAL A 727 12.36 27.62 -4.04
CA VAL A 727 11.24 28.28 -4.72
C VAL A 727 11.79 29.34 -5.70
N GLY A 728 11.18 29.40 -6.89
CA GLY A 728 11.67 30.21 -8.01
C GLY A 728 11.48 31.73 -7.85
N SER A 729 10.70 32.17 -6.86
CA SER A 729 10.44 33.59 -6.59
C SER A 729 11.52 34.22 -5.73
N ASN A 730 12.39 35.04 -6.32
CA ASN A 730 13.46 35.74 -5.59
C ASN A 730 12.96 36.61 -4.42
N TYR A 731 11.75 37.20 -4.52
CA TYR A 731 11.17 38.05 -3.48
C TYR A 731 10.72 37.29 -2.23
N ALA A 732 10.50 35.97 -2.32
CA ALA A 732 10.09 35.13 -1.19
C ALA A 732 11.29 34.51 -0.45
N ARG A 733 12.52 34.74 -0.91
CA ARG A 733 13.74 34.16 -0.31
C ARG A 733 14.16 34.90 0.94
N CYS A 734 14.42 34.15 2.00
CA CYS A 734 14.95 34.69 3.25
C CYS A 734 16.39 35.19 3.08
N ARG A 735 16.67 36.43 3.51
CA ARG A 735 18.05 36.98 3.54
C ARG A 735 18.98 36.20 4.47
N HIS A 736 18.45 35.69 5.58
CA HIS A 736 19.17 34.81 6.51
C HIS A 736 18.37 33.53 6.76
N LYS A 737 19.06 32.39 6.89
CA LYS A 737 18.40 31.10 7.19
C LYS A 737 17.63 31.13 8.51
N THR A 738 18.12 31.89 9.50
CA THR A 738 17.52 32.09 10.84
C THR A 738 16.42 33.14 10.91
N SER A 739 16.10 33.85 9.82
CA SER A 739 14.92 34.71 9.76
C SER A 739 13.64 33.90 9.93
N MET A 740 12.71 34.42 10.73
CA MET A 740 11.37 33.86 10.97
C MET A 740 10.64 33.65 9.64
N LYS A 741 10.01 32.49 9.44
CA LYS A 741 9.27 32.19 8.19
C LYS A 741 7.86 32.77 8.23
N PHE A 742 7.27 32.98 7.05
CA PHE A 742 5.89 33.45 6.92
C PHE A 742 4.93 32.61 7.75
N CYS A 743 4.96 31.27 7.64
CA CYS A 743 4.08 30.44 8.43
C CYS A 743 4.30 30.50 9.95
N GLN A 744 5.51 30.86 10.41
CA GLN A 744 5.75 31.14 11.82
C GLN A 744 5.15 32.49 12.21
N ARG A 745 5.25 33.52 11.36
CA ARG A 745 4.57 34.82 11.59
C ARG A 745 3.06 34.61 11.68
N VAL A 746 2.49 33.78 10.80
CA VAL A 746 1.07 33.39 10.73
C VAL A 746 0.55 32.76 12.05
N LEU A 747 1.41 32.24 12.92
CA LEU A 747 0.98 31.71 14.22
C LEU A 747 0.75 32.80 15.29
N TYR A 748 1.35 33.99 15.17
CA TYR A 748 1.47 34.96 16.26
C TYR A 748 1.12 36.42 15.92
N ASP A 749 0.92 36.79 14.66
CA ASP A 749 0.19 38.02 14.28
C ASP A 749 -1.32 37.69 14.11
N ASP A 750 -2.16 38.72 14.02
CA ASP A 750 -3.58 38.62 13.62
C ASP A 750 -4.09 39.92 12.94
N ARG A 751 -3.20 40.90 12.71
CA ARG A 751 -3.51 42.19 12.08
C ARG A 751 -3.72 42.07 10.59
N ASN A 752 -2.90 41.23 9.95
CA ASN A 752 -2.92 41.03 8.51
C ASN A 752 -3.88 39.92 8.08
N TYR A 753 -4.14 38.94 8.93
CA TYR A 753 -4.97 37.78 8.63
C TYR A 753 -5.67 37.37 9.92
N LYS A 754 -6.84 36.75 9.81
CA LYS A 754 -7.61 36.32 10.99
C LYS A 754 -7.48 34.82 11.14
N THR A 755 -6.90 34.35 12.24
CA THR A 755 -6.92 32.91 12.55
C THR A 755 -8.30 32.53 13.09
N LEU A 756 -9.01 31.66 12.36
CA LEU A 756 -10.38 31.27 12.70
C LEU A 756 -10.45 29.99 13.55
N TYR A 757 -9.57 29.02 13.30
CA TYR A 757 -9.56 27.71 13.96
C TYR A 757 -8.14 27.19 14.13
N ARG A 758 -7.87 26.45 15.22
CA ARG A 758 -6.66 25.62 15.41
C ARG A 758 -7.01 24.40 16.25
N ASN A 759 -6.42 23.23 15.97
CA ASN A 759 -6.55 22.01 16.78
C ASN A 759 -5.21 21.29 17.00
N GLY A 760 -4.14 22.07 17.18
CA GLY A 760 -2.76 21.59 17.27
C GLY A 760 -2.16 21.13 15.94
N LYS A 761 -2.92 20.38 15.13
CA LYS A 761 -2.48 19.87 13.81
C LYS A 761 -2.72 20.87 12.68
N PHE A 762 -3.92 21.43 12.61
CA PHE A 762 -4.33 22.36 11.55
C PHE A 762 -4.54 23.77 12.09
N SER A 763 -4.50 24.75 11.18
CA SER A 763 -4.91 26.13 11.44
C SER A 763 -5.65 26.68 10.22
N VAL A 764 -6.87 27.17 10.41
CA VAL A 764 -7.64 27.84 9.34
C VAL A 764 -7.39 29.35 9.45
N ILE A 765 -6.81 29.91 8.39
CA ILE A 765 -6.42 31.31 8.29
C ILE A 765 -7.29 31.97 7.22
N TYR A 766 -7.84 33.14 7.56
CA TYR A 766 -8.58 33.98 6.62
C TYR A 766 -7.74 35.19 6.21
N PHE A 767 -7.52 35.36 4.91
CA PHE A 767 -6.96 36.58 4.35
C PHE A 767 -8.04 37.64 4.22
N ASP A 768 -7.98 38.62 5.13
CA ASP A 768 -8.86 39.78 5.11
C ASP A 768 -8.58 40.63 3.86
N PRO A 769 -9.61 41.07 3.10
CA PRO A 769 -9.45 41.91 1.91
C PRO A 769 -8.84 43.29 2.18
N ILE A 770 -8.73 43.73 3.44
CA ILE A 770 -8.07 45.00 3.79
C ILE A 770 -6.56 44.84 3.65
N ASP A 771 -5.95 45.49 2.66
CA ASP A 771 -4.50 45.53 2.46
C ASP A 771 -3.81 46.51 3.42
N VAL A 772 -3.53 46.03 4.63
CA VAL A 772 -2.55 46.65 5.53
C VAL A 772 -1.14 46.39 4.99
N ARG A 773 -0.34 47.44 4.80
CA ARG A 773 1.08 47.27 4.42
C ARG A 773 1.88 46.73 5.61
N ASP A 774 2.69 45.72 5.34
CA ASP A 774 3.61 45.11 6.29
C ASP A 774 5.05 45.31 5.83
N ASP A 775 5.63 46.46 6.18
CA ASP A 775 7.04 46.78 5.93
C ASP A 775 7.96 46.24 7.06
N SER A 776 7.45 45.38 7.96
CA SER A 776 8.25 44.88 9.08
C SER A 776 9.34 43.89 8.64
N PRO A 777 10.59 44.04 9.12
CA PRO A 777 11.69 43.20 8.68
C PRO A 777 11.56 41.76 9.20
N TYR A 778 12.15 40.82 8.44
CA TYR A 778 12.26 39.42 8.83
C TYR A 778 13.29 39.18 9.94
N GLU A 779 12.90 39.56 11.16
CA GLU A 779 13.62 39.32 12.41
C GLU A 779 13.88 37.82 12.66
N ARG A 780 14.79 37.52 13.59
CA ARG A 780 14.94 36.16 14.13
C ARG A 780 13.76 35.86 15.06
N PHE A 781 13.35 34.60 15.11
CA PHE A 781 12.29 34.18 16.02
C PHE A 781 12.73 34.34 17.50
N ASP A 782 11.94 35.04 18.30
CA ASP A 782 12.11 35.19 19.74
C ASP A 782 10.96 34.50 20.48
N GLU A 783 11.25 33.33 21.04
CA GLU A 783 10.31 32.55 21.84
C GLU A 783 9.82 33.31 23.09
N GLY A 784 10.68 34.14 23.71
CA GLY A 784 10.32 34.89 24.91
C GLY A 784 9.26 35.96 24.63
N LYS A 785 9.38 36.65 23.49
CA LYS A 785 8.38 37.60 22.99
C LYS A 785 7.02 36.93 22.76
N TYR A 786 6.99 35.78 22.07
CA TYR A 786 5.74 35.10 21.66
C TYR A 786 5.19 34.10 22.69
N ALA A 787 5.82 33.96 23.85
CA ALA A 787 5.25 33.27 25.02
C ALA A 787 4.18 34.10 25.74
N ASP A 788 4.06 35.39 25.44
CA ASP A 788 2.97 36.23 25.94
C ASP A 788 1.62 35.83 25.32
N VAL A 789 0.63 35.51 26.16
CA VAL A 789 -0.70 35.05 25.76
C VAL A 789 -1.44 36.07 24.89
N LYS A 790 -1.09 37.36 24.93
CA LYS A 790 -1.73 38.41 24.12
C LYS A 790 -1.71 38.14 22.61
N PHE A 791 -0.73 37.40 22.12
CA PHE A 791 -0.63 37.03 20.70
C PHE A 791 -1.65 35.95 20.27
N TYR A 792 -2.29 35.27 21.23
CA TYR A 792 -3.30 34.23 21.01
C TYR A 792 -4.71 34.72 21.34
N ILE A 793 -4.86 35.77 22.16
CA ILE A 793 -6.15 36.38 22.55
C ILE A 793 -7.13 36.56 21.38
N PRO A 794 -6.75 37.08 20.20
CA PRO A 794 -7.67 37.26 19.08
C PRO A 794 -8.25 35.93 18.53
N TRP A 795 -7.42 34.88 18.46
CA TRP A 795 -7.88 33.54 18.09
C TRP A 795 -8.73 32.92 19.18
N LEU A 796 -8.30 33.02 20.46
CA LEU A 796 -9.02 32.48 21.61
C LEU A 796 -10.45 33.06 21.72
N ALA A 797 -10.60 34.37 21.53
CA ALA A 797 -11.90 35.05 21.54
C ALA A 797 -12.87 34.49 20.48
N ARG A 798 -12.37 34.21 19.26
CA ARG A 798 -13.17 33.61 18.18
C ARG A 798 -13.43 32.12 18.40
N CYS A 799 -12.43 31.39 18.88
CA CYS A 799 -12.50 29.97 19.22
C CYS A 799 -13.63 29.70 20.24
N MET A 800 -13.76 30.53 21.28
CA MET A 800 -14.85 30.41 22.27
C MET A 800 -16.27 30.62 21.69
N GLN A 801 -16.41 31.14 20.46
CA GLN A 801 -17.69 31.38 19.79
C GLN A 801 -17.95 30.39 18.64
N THR A 802 -16.91 29.98 17.90
CA THR A 802 -17.03 29.19 16.66
C THR A 802 -16.69 27.71 16.83
N ASP A 803 -16.17 27.29 17.99
CA ASP A 803 -15.63 25.96 18.21
C ASP A 803 -16.08 25.38 19.56
N SER A 804 -17.00 24.41 19.52
CA SER A 804 -17.52 23.71 20.69
C SER A 804 -16.46 22.92 21.47
N LYS A 805 -15.30 22.63 20.87
CA LYS A 805 -14.16 21.94 21.48
C LYS A 805 -13.00 22.87 21.82
N CYS A 806 -13.20 24.19 21.80
CA CYS A 806 -12.13 25.18 21.97
C CYS A 806 -11.17 24.87 23.16
N GLN A 807 -11.69 24.48 24.33
CA GLN A 807 -10.86 24.12 25.50
C GLN A 807 -9.87 22.97 25.24
N GLU A 808 -10.33 21.91 24.55
CA GLU A 808 -9.50 20.76 24.18
C GLU A 808 -8.47 21.15 23.12
N HIS A 809 -8.92 21.89 22.10
CA HIS A 809 -8.07 22.37 21.01
C HIS A 809 -6.98 23.35 21.45
N VAL A 810 -7.21 24.18 22.47
CA VAL A 810 -6.16 25.06 23.04
C VAL A 810 -5.06 24.25 23.72
N VAL A 811 -5.42 23.20 24.46
CA VAL A 811 -4.44 22.26 25.05
C VAL A 811 -3.68 21.49 23.97
N ASP A 812 -4.36 21.07 22.91
CA ASP A 812 -3.76 20.42 21.75
C ASP A 812 -2.74 21.33 21.02
N VAL A 813 -3.04 22.63 20.94
CA VAL A 813 -2.10 23.65 20.44
C VAL A 813 -0.92 23.79 21.39
N ALA A 814 -1.13 23.83 22.71
CA ALA A 814 -0.04 23.89 23.70
C ALA A 814 0.91 22.67 23.57
N ARG A 815 0.37 21.45 23.52
CA ARG A 815 1.13 20.21 23.29
C ARG A 815 1.92 20.24 21.99
N SER A 816 1.30 20.73 20.90
CA SER A 816 1.95 20.83 19.59
C SER A 816 3.15 21.80 19.58
N HIS A 817 3.14 22.84 20.42
CA HIS A 817 4.32 23.71 20.60
C HIS A 817 5.46 22.98 21.31
N LEU A 818 5.17 22.09 22.28
CA LEU A 818 6.17 21.27 22.96
C LEU A 818 6.78 20.20 22.04
N ASP A 819 5.94 19.38 21.41
CA ASP A 819 6.39 18.17 20.70
C ASP A 819 6.89 18.43 19.27
N ILE A 820 6.17 19.30 18.53
CA ILE A 820 6.38 19.48 17.09
C ILE A 820 7.27 20.70 16.82
N LEU A 821 6.96 21.84 17.43
CA LEU A 821 7.72 23.09 17.22
C LEU A 821 8.95 23.23 18.13
N ARG A 822 8.99 22.50 19.26
CA ARG A 822 10.05 22.55 20.27
C ARG A 822 10.21 23.94 20.93
N TYR A 823 9.09 24.61 21.17
CA TYR A 823 9.00 25.90 21.88
C TYR A 823 8.35 25.69 23.26
N SER A 824 9.18 25.37 24.26
CA SER A 824 8.71 25.03 25.60
C SER A 824 8.08 26.21 26.33
N LYS A 825 8.62 27.42 26.22
CA LYS A 825 8.07 28.60 26.93
C LYS A 825 6.67 28.94 26.45
N ILE A 826 6.43 28.80 25.14
CA ILE A 826 5.12 29.05 24.53
C ILE A 826 4.11 27.98 24.97
N GLY A 827 4.48 26.69 24.90
CA GLY A 827 3.61 25.62 25.36
C GLY A 827 3.24 25.78 26.84
N PHE A 828 4.22 26.06 27.71
CA PHE A 828 4.00 26.27 29.14
C PHE A 828 3.08 27.47 29.42
N ALA A 829 3.24 28.58 28.69
CA ALA A 829 2.38 29.75 28.85
C ALA A 829 0.92 29.47 28.44
N LEU A 830 0.69 28.70 27.38
CA LEU A 830 -0.65 28.28 26.96
C LEU A 830 -1.28 27.32 27.97
N TYR A 831 -0.54 26.36 28.54
CA TYR A 831 -1.03 25.51 29.63
C TYR A 831 -1.41 26.32 30.88
N GLN A 832 -0.60 27.31 31.27
CA GLN A 832 -0.93 28.21 32.38
C GLN A 832 -2.16 29.09 32.10
N PHE A 833 -2.38 29.51 30.84
CA PHE A 833 -3.60 30.21 30.45
C PHE A 833 -4.84 29.34 30.58
N VAL A 834 -4.78 28.09 30.10
CA VAL A 834 -5.88 27.12 30.21
C VAL A 834 -6.24 26.89 31.68
N GLU A 835 -5.25 26.71 32.54
CA GLU A 835 -5.47 26.56 33.98
C GLU A 835 -6.21 27.76 34.59
N ARG A 836 -5.66 28.98 34.40
CA ARG A 836 -6.22 30.19 35.01
C ARG A 836 -7.66 30.47 34.56
N THR A 837 -7.93 30.27 33.27
CA THR A 837 -9.20 30.62 32.63
C THR A 837 -10.28 29.56 32.85
N PHE A 838 -9.95 28.28 32.69
CA PHE A 838 -10.95 27.20 32.67
C PHE A 838 -11.03 26.37 33.96
N LEU A 839 -10.04 26.44 34.88
CA LEU A 839 -10.04 25.68 36.14
C LEU A 839 -10.22 26.51 37.40
N SER A 840 -9.66 27.73 37.45
CA SER A 840 -9.82 28.64 38.60
C SER A 840 -10.94 29.68 38.45
N GLY A 841 -11.60 29.76 37.29
CA GLY A 841 -12.80 30.58 37.10
C GLY A 841 -12.62 32.10 37.28
N GLN A 842 -11.37 32.60 37.21
CA GLN A 842 -11.12 34.03 37.22
C GLN A 842 -11.61 34.63 35.90
N THR A 843 -12.58 35.54 35.98
CA THR A 843 -13.24 36.13 34.82
C THR A 843 -12.26 36.90 33.94
N SER A 844 -12.38 36.67 32.63
CA SER A 844 -11.59 37.33 31.60
C SER A 844 -12.15 38.71 31.27
N ASP A 845 -11.78 39.73 32.06
CA ASP A 845 -12.21 41.14 31.88
C ASP A 845 -11.59 41.85 30.65
N SER A 846 -11.28 41.14 29.56
CA SER A 846 -10.52 41.72 28.43
C SER A 846 -10.78 41.18 27.01
N PHE A 847 -11.81 40.36 26.78
CA PHE A 847 -12.18 39.94 25.40
C PHE A 847 -13.16 40.95 24.76
N GLY A 848 -12.64 42.06 24.25
CA GLY A 848 -13.42 43.07 23.53
C GLY A 848 -14.02 42.55 22.21
N GLY A 849 -15.35 42.62 22.06
CA GLY A 849 -16.10 42.02 20.94
C GLY A 849 -16.03 42.75 19.59
N ALA A 850 -14.89 43.34 19.21
CA ALA A 850 -14.80 44.28 18.09
C ALA A 850 -14.42 43.66 16.72
N ASP A 851 -13.88 42.43 16.66
CA ASP A 851 -13.33 41.81 15.43
C ASP A 851 -14.17 40.64 14.90
N LEU A 852 -15.48 40.84 14.80
CA LEU A 852 -16.41 39.86 14.25
C LEU A 852 -16.52 39.96 12.72
N LEU A 853 -16.09 38.91 12.02
CA LEU A 853 -16.50 38.67 10.63
C LEU A 853 -17.88 37.99 10.62
N PRO A 854 -18.80 38.35 9.69
CA PRO A 854 -20.07 37.65 9.52
C PRO A 854 -19.85 36.28 8.85
N VAL A 855 -19.45 35.30 9.65
CA VAL A 855 -19.16 33.91 9.26
C VAL A 855 -20.38 33.05 9.56
N GLY A 856 -21.26 32.88 8.55
CA GLY A 856 -22.44 32.02 8.63
C GLY A 856 -23.64 32.64 9.37
N SER A 857 -24.83 32.55 8.79
CA SER A 857 -26.07 33.10 9.36
C SER A 857 -26.93 32.03 10.04
N HIS A 858 -26.30 31.12 10.78
CA HIS A 858 -27.00 30.25 11.73
C HIS A 858 -26.67 30.75 13.14
N PRO A 859 -27.65 31.21 13.94
CA PRO A 859 -27.40 31.49 15.34
C PRO A 859 -26.98 30.17 16.02
N PRO A 860 -25.97 30.18 16.90
CA PRO A 860 -25.72 29.01 17.74
C PRO A 860 -26.96 28.81 18.64
N GLU A 861 -27.60 27.66 18.51
CA GLU A 861 -28.50 27.17 19.56
C GLU A 861 -27.64 26.90 20.81
N GLU A 862 -27.69 27.87 21.72
CA GLU A 862 -27.01 27.94 23.02
C GLU A 862 -25.48 28.00 22.96
N ALA A 863 -24.91 29.02 23.62
CA ALA A 863 -23.48 29.06 23.90
C ALA A 863 -23.13 27.87 24.83
N PRO A 864 -21.96 27.20 24.67
CA PRO A 864 -21.63 26.07 25.52
C PRO A 864 -21.54 26.53 26.98
N HIS A 865 -22.51 26.13 27.80
CA HIS A 865 -22.46 26.34 29.24
C HIS A 865 -21.12 25.80 29.78
N GLY A 866 -20.51 26.52 30.71
CA GLY A 866 -19.14 26.29 31.21
C GLY A 866 -18.96 25.01 32.04
N GLY A 867 -19.29 23.86 31.47
CA GLY A 867 -18.94 22.55 31.99
C GLY A 867 -17.44 22.33 31.89
N HIS A 868 -16.83 21.79 32.94
CA HIS A 868 -15.42 21.44 32.93
C HIS A 868 -15.16 20.30 31.93
N ASN A 869 -14.45 20.58 30.83
CA ASN A 869 -14.12 19.56 29.85
C ASN A 869 -13.11 18.55 30.44
N LEU A 870 -13.57 17.33 30.73
CA LEU A 870 -12.78 16.25 31.31
C LEU A 870 -11.47 15.98 30.56
N HIS A 871 -11.48 16.06 29.22
CA HIS A 871 -10.28 15.91 28.39
C HIS A 871 -9.23 16.99 28.68
N THR A 872 -9.67 18.23 28.90
CA THR A 872 -8.81 19.38 29.22
C THR A 872 -8.16 19.21 30.60
N ILE A 873 -8.91 18.75 31.61
CA ILE A 873 -8.34 18.47 32.95
C ILE A 873 -7.30 17.36 32.86
N PHE A 874 -7.62 16.27 32.17
CA PHE A 874 -6.77 15.09 32.08
C PHE A 874 -5.44 15.38 31.36
N HIS A 875 -5.48 16.09 30.23
CA HIS A 875 -4.25 16.52 29.54
C HIS A 875 -3.41 17.51 30.35
N LEU A 876 -4.02 18.34 31.21
CA LEU A 876 -3.27 19.20 32.12
C LEU A 876 -2.59 18.38 33.23
N ALA A 877 -3.24 17.32 33.71
CA ALA A 877 -2.63 16.38 34.66
C ALA A 877 -1.42 15.67 34.04
N GLU A 878 -1.54 15.14 32.82
CA GLU A 878 -0.43 14.54 32.06
C GLU A 878 0.74 15.52 31.86
N PHE A 879 0.46 16.79 31.58
CA PHE A 879 1.49 17.84 31.44
C PHE A 879 2.25 18.08 32.76
N TYR A 880 1.54 18.17 33.88
CA TYR A 880 2.20 18.34 35.19
C TYR A 880 2.97 17.10 35.63
N ASP A 881 2.49 15.92 35.26
CA ASP A 881 3.11 14.62 35.54
C ASP A 881 4.41 14.42 34.73
N TYR A 882 4.34 14.50 33.40
CA TYR A 882 5.47 14.13 32.52
C TYR A 882 6.40 15.29 32.13
N ASP A 883 5.90 16.52 31.93
CA ASP A 883 6.71 17.64 31.42
C ASP A 883 7.19 18.60 32.52
N VAL A 884 6.39 18.81 33.57
CA VAL A 884 6.74 19.69 34.72
C VAL A 884 7.30 18.91 35.91
N LEU A 885 6.95 17.63 36.05
CA LEU A 885 7.29 16.75 37.18
C LEU A 885 6.74 17.22 38.54
N ASP A 886 5.64 18.00 38.55
CA ASP A 886 4.93 18.40 39.77
C ASP A 886 3.90 17.33 40.17
N LYS A 887 4.39 16.31 40.87
CA LYS A 887 3.57 15.20 41.39
C LYS A 887 2.43 15.67 42.30
N ARG A 888 2.56 16.78 43.02
CA ARG A 888 1.47 17.27 43.90
C ARG A 888 0.30 17.78 43.07
N LYS A 889 0.60 18.62 42.08
CA LYS A 889 -0.41 19.25 41.23
C LYS A 889 -1.01 18.28 40.20
N ALA A 890 -0.20 17.39 39.63
CA ALA A 890 -0.69 16.29 38.80
C ALA A 890 -1.71 15.41 39.55
N GLY A 891 -1.40 15.02 40.80
CA GLY A 891 -2.30 14.21 41.64
C GLY A 891 -3.63 14.89 41.97
N GLU A 892 -3.64 16.22 42.17
CA GLU A 892 -4.86 17.00 42.37
C GLU A 892 -5.73 17.05 41.11
N LEU A 893 -5.12 17.31 39.94
CA LEU A 893 -5.81 17.37 38.66
C LEU A 893 -6.36 16.01 38.22
N TYR A 894 -5.58 14.94 38.36
CA TYR A 894 -6.09 13.58 38.12
C TYR A 894 -7.26 13.25 39.06
N ARG A 895 -7.16 13.58 40.36
CA ARG A 895 -8.27 13.35 41.30
C ARG A 895 -9.54 14.10 40.88
N ARG A 896 -9.43 15.38 40.49
CA ARG A 896 -10.56 16.19 39.98
C ARG A 896 -11.15 15.61 38.68
N ALA A 897 -10.32 15.08 37.79
CA ALA A 897 -10.78 14.39 36.58
C ALA A 897 -11.53 13.08 36.91
N ILE A 898 -10.99 12.26 37.81
CA ILE A 898 -11.62 10.99 38.19
C ILE A 898 -12.93 11.18 38.96
N GLN A 899 -13.08 12.25 39.75
CA GLN A 899 -14.36 12.57 40.42
C GLN A 899 -15.53 12.80 39.44
N LEU A 900 -15.26 13.15 38.18
CA LEU A 900 -16.28 13.24 37.13
C LEU A 900 -16.61 11.87 36.50
N ILE A 901 -15.72 10.88 36.63
CA ILE A 901 -15.85 9.54 36.02
C ILE A 901 -16.40 8.50 37.02
N ALA A 902 -16.01 8.60 38.29
CA ALA A 902 -16.24 7.61 39.34
C ALA A 902 -17.53 7.87 40.14
N ARG A 903 -18.18 6.80 40.63
CA ARG A 903 -19.30 6.92 41.59
C ARG A 903 -18.78 6.82 43.02
N GLU A 904 -18.52 7.95 43.69
CA GLU A 904 -18.03 7.98 45.09
C GLU A 904 -18.98 7.30 46.10
N GLU A 905 -20.29 7.24 45.84
CA GLU A 905 -21.26 6.85 46.87
C GLU A 905 -21.31 5.36 47.23
N ARG A 906 -20.86 4.45 46.35
CA ARG A 906 -20.90 3.00 46.67
C ARG A 906 -19.93 2.60 47.78
N ALA A 907 -18.80 3.28 47.95
CA ALA A 907 -17.87 3.03 49.05
C ALA A 907 -18.52 3.29 50.43
N LYS A 908 -19.31 4.37 50.54
CA LYS A 908 -20.05 4.74 51.76
C LYS A 908 -21.27 3.85 52.03
N ARG A 909 -21.85 3.23 50.98
CA ARG A 909 -22.96 2.27 51.12
C ARG A 909 -22.47 0.85 51.44
N ALA A 910 -21.38 0.39 50.84
CA ALA A 910 -20.79 -0.92 51.13
C ALA A 910 -20.41 -1.08 52.62
N GLN A 911 -19.81 -0.04 53.22
CA GLN A 911 -19.53 -0.01 54.66
C GLN A 911 -20.77 -0.10 55.59
N ARG A 912 -21.99 0.09 55.07
CA ARG A 912 -23.23 -0.12 55.84
C ARG A 912 -23.86 -1.50 55.61
N VAL A 913 -23.57 -2.15 54.47
CA VAL A 913 -24.10 -3.49 54.15
C VAL A 913 -23.32 -4.59 54.89
N ASP A 914 -22.02 -4.38 55.11
CA ASP A 914 -21.15 -5.28 55.90
C ASP A 914 -21.57 -5.42 57.40
N GLN A 915 -22.69 -4.80 57.84
CA GLN A 915 -23.30 -5.00 59.17
C GLN A 915 -24.66 -5.73 59.14
N ALA A 916 -25.22 -6.07 57.98
CA ALA A 916 -26.56 -6.65 57.86
C ALA A 916 -26.58 -8.16 57.56
N ASP A 917 -25.59 -8.68 56.81
CA ASP A 917 -25.65 -10.03 56.26
C ASP A 917 -25.05 -11.10 57.19
N GLN A 918 -25.74 -11.33 58.31
CA GLN A 918 -25.68 -12.58 59.11
C GLN A 918 -27.08 -13.19 59.30
N ALA A 919 -27.81 -13.38 58.20
CA ALA A 919 -29.03 -14.20 58.19
C ALA A 919 -29.24 -14.91 56.84
N ASP A 920 -29.66 -16.17 56.95
CA ASP A 920 -30.18 -17.10 55.94
C ASP A 920 -29.41 -17.43 54.64
N GLN A 921 -29.07 -18.72 54.54
CA GLN A 921 -28.93 -19.45 53.29
C GLN A 921 -30.23 -20.22 53.05
N THR A 922 -30.85 -20.10 51.87
CA THR A 922 -31.69 -21.16 51.28
C THR A 922 -31.87 -20.96 49.78
N ASP A 923 -32.02 -22.07 49.06
CA ASP A 923 -32.11 -22.10 47.60
C ASP A 923 -33.46 -21.59 47.04
N GLY A 924 -33.43 -21.00 45.84
CA GLY A 924 -34.63 -20.67 45.08
C GLY A 924 -34.30 -20.07 43.71
N ALA A 925 -34.73 -20.71 42.63
CA ALA A 925 -34.59 -20.18 41.27
C ALA A 925 -35.87 -19.43 40.86
N ASP A 926 -35.74 -18.16 40.49
CA ASP A 926 -36.36 -17.52 39.31
C ASP A 926 -36.25 -15.98 39.39
N ARG A 927 -36.12 -15.34 38.21
CA ARG A 927 -36.24 -13.89 37.94
C ARG A 927 -35.68 -12.92 39.01
N ALA A 928 -34.46 -12.43 38.76
CA ALA A 928 -34.03 -11.13 39.25
C ALA A 928 -33.96 -10.13 38.08
N ASP A 929 -34.88 -9.17 38.04
CA ASP A 929 -34.70 -7.94 37.26
C ASP A 929 -33.50 -7.19 37.85
N HIS A 930 -32.33 -7.36 37.26
CA HIS A 930 -31.19 -6.53 37.59
C HIS A 930 -31.44 -5.12 37.04
N PRO A 931 -31.43 -4.06 37.88
CA PRO A 931 -31.57 -2.70 37.38
C PRO A 931 -30.42 -2.42 36.39
N PRO A 932 -30.68 -1.72 35.28
CA PRO A 932 -29.68 -1.52 34.23
C PRO A 932 -28.41 -0.91 34.82
N LEU A 933 -27.25 -1.50 34.49
CA LEU A 933 -25.95 -1.09 34.99
C LEU A 933 -25.61 0.29 34.39
N THR A 934 -26.06 1.36 35.05
CA THR A 934 -25.91 2.74 34.57
C THR A 934 -24.54 3.33 34.91
N VAL A 935 -23.95 4.01 33.94
CA VAL A 935 -22.74 4.83 34.09
C VAL A 935 -23.17 6.29 34.32
N PRO A 936 -22.44 7.11 35.11
CA PRO A 936 -22.72 8.55 35.16
C PRO A 936 -22.68 9.19 33.75
N PRO A 937 -23.70 9.98 33.37
CA PRO A 937 -23.69 10.70 32.10
C PRO A 937 -22.63 11.80 32.12
N LEU A 938 -21.87 11.91 31.02
CA LEU A 938 -20.88 12.97 30.82
C LEU A 938 -21.29 13.84 29.63
N VAL A 939 -21.16 15.16 29.81
CA VAL A 939 -21.34 16.18 28.78
C VAL A 939 -20.09 17.06 28.78
N PRO A 940 -19.25 17.04 27.73
CA PRO A 940 -19.36 16.24 26.51
C PRO A 940 -19.22 14.73 26.76
N PHE A 941 -19.75 13.93 25.83
CA PHE A 941 -19.72 12.47 25.90
C PHE A 941 -18.28 11.91 25.82
N VAL A 942 -17.92 11.06 26.76
CA VAL A 942 -16.62 10.36 26.79
C VAL A 942 -16.87 8.84 26.73
N PRO A 943 -16.35 8.10 25.73
CA PRO A 943 -16.53 6.65 25.61
C PRO A 943 -16.02 5.87 26.83
N ILE A 944 -16.65 4.72 27.14
CA ILE A 944 -16.24 3.83 28.24
C ILE A 944 -14.74 3.49 28.16
N ALA A 945 -14.25 3.17 26.97
CA ALA A 945 -12.84 2.88 26.72
C ALA A 945 -11.90 4.03 27.14
N LYS A 946 -12.26 5.28 26.82
CA LYS A 946 -11.46 6.45 27.22
C LYS A 946 -11.50 6.67 28.74
N ARG A 947 -12.65 6.41 29.39
CA ARG A 947 -12.76 6.43 30.87
C ARG A 947 -11.89 5.37 31.54
N MET A 948 -11.84 4.16 30.97
CA MET A 948 -10.93 3.10 31.43
C MET A 948 -9.45 3.54 31.29
N GLN A 949 -9.07 4.12 30.15
CA GLN A 949 -7.72 4.65 29.94
C GLN A 949 -7.36 5.72 30.99
N MET A 950 -8.25 6.69 31.22
CA MET A 950 -8.04 7.76 32.21
C MET A 950 -7.88 7.22 33.64
N LEU A 951 -8.72 6.26 34.05
CA LEU A 951 -8.59 5.58 35.35
C LEU A 951 -7.26 4.84 35.47
N THR A 952 -6.84 4.10 34.45
CA THR A 952 -5.57 3.38 34.49
C THR A 952 -4.36 4.31 34.56
N SER A 953 -4.32 5.42 33.80
CA SER A 953 -3.20 6.36 33.90
C SER A 953 -3.06 6.91 35.32
N TYR A 954 -4.18 7.23 35.99
CA TYR A 954 -4.14 7.67 37.38
C TYR A 954 -3.72 6.56 38.36
N ILE A 955 -4.12 5.31 38.11
CA ILE A 955 -3.63 4.15 38.88
C ILE A 955 -2.10 4.03 38.73
N TYR A 956 -1.56 4.09 37.50
CA TYR A 956 -0.12 4.03 37.27
C TYR A 956 0.63 5.21 37.91
N PHE A 957 0.09 6.42 37.84
CA PHE A 957 0.59 7.58 38.56
C PHE A 957 0.67 7.31 40.07
N LEU A 958 -0.43 6.87 40.71
CA LEU A 958 -0.42 6.56 42.15
C LEU A 958 0.55 5.44 42.51
N LEU A 959 0.77 4.45 41.63
CA LEU A 959 1.75 3.39 41.85
C LEU A 959 3.21 3.87 41.84
N ASP A 960 3.53 4.96 41.13
CA ASP A 960 4.86 5.60 41.13
C ASP A 960 5.00 6.68 42.24
N THR A 961 3.90 7.30 42.68
CA THR A 961 3.96 8.47 43.58
C THR A 961 3.50 8.23 45.02
N ALA A 962 2.64 7.26 45.30
CA ALA A 962 1.97 7.16 46.59
C ALA A 962 2.81 6.44 47.66
N PRO A 963 2.98 7.00 48.87
CA PRO A 963 3.45 6.24 50.01
C PRO A 963 2.41 5.20 50.45
N SER A 964 2.82 4.23 51.27
CA SER A 964 2.09 3.00 51.63
C SER A 964 0.62 3.17 52.08
N ALA A 965 0.23 4.36 52.54
CA ALA A 965 -1.13 4.70 52.94
C ALA A 965 -2.13 4.85 51.77
N GLY A 966 -1.67 5.08 50.53
CA GLY A 966 -2.53 5.29 49.36
C GLY A 966 -3.26 4.05 48.83
N ARG A 967 -3.09 2.88 49.46
CA ARG A 967 -3.67 1.59 49.00
C ARG A 967 -5.21 1.57 48.98
N ALA A 968 -5.87 2.36 49.82
CA ALA A 968 -7.34 2.47 49.84
C ALA A 968 -7.88 3.20 48.59
N ASP A 969 -7.22 4.28 48.17
CA ASP A 969 -7.57 5.02 46.95
C ASP A 969 -7.42 4.13 45.71
N ILE A 970 -6.31 3.37 45.63
CA ILE A 970 -6.04 2.43 44.55
C ILE A 970 -7.13 1.33 44.45
N LEU A 971 -7.59 0.78 45.58
CA LEU A 971 -8.68 -0.19 45.61
C LEU A 971 -9.99 0.40 45.03
N ASN A 972 -10.36 1.62 45.44
CA ASN A 972 -11.54 2.32 44.94
C ASN A 972 -11.47 2.58 43.42
N LEU A 973 -10.28 2.93 42.90
CA LEU A 973 -10.07 3.08 41.45
C LEU A 973 -10.26 1.76 40.70
N TYR A 974 -9.75 0.66 41.24
CA TYR A 974 -9.97 -0.68 40.67
C TYR A 974 -11.43 -1.14 40.77
N GLU A 975 -12.19 -0.74 41.80
CA GLU A 975 -13.63 -1.00 41.90
C GLU A 975 -14.44 -0.18 40.86
N ASN A 976 -14.04 1.06 40.58
CA ASN A 976 -14.65 1.85 39.49
C ASN A 976 -14.29 1.29 38.10
N LEU A 977 -13.04 0.86 37.89
CA LEU A 977 -12.61 0.18 36.66
C LEU A 977 -13.36 -1.15 36.48
N HIS A 978 -13.62 -1.89 37.58
CA HIS A 978 -14.43 -3.09 37.58
C HIS A 978 -15.88 -2.84 37.13
N LEU A 979 -16.50 -1.74 37.58
CA LEU A 979 -17.82 -1.33 37.13
C LEU A 979 -17.85 -1.08 35.61
N LEU A 980 -16.88 -0.34 35.07
CA LEU A 980 -16.77 -0.12 33.62
C LEU A 980 -16.57 -1.42 32.84
N VAL A 981 -15.77 -2.36 33.37
CA VAL A 981 -15.60 -3.71 32.79
C VAL A 981 -16.91 -4.50 32.76
N LEU A 982 -17.73 -4.41 33.81
CA LEU A 982 -19.05 -5.06 33.84
C LEU A 982 -20.03 -4.44 32.83
N VAL A 983 -20.08 -3.10 32.74
CA VAL A 983 -20.92 -2.39 31.77
C VAL A 983 -20.50 -2.74 30.35
N ALA A 984 -19.21 -2.66 30.03
CA ALA A 984 -18.66 -3.06 28.74
C ALA A 984 -18.97 -4.53 28.41
N GLY A 985 -18.91 -5.42 29.41
CA GLY A 985 -19.28 -6.82 29.28
C GLY A 985 -20.74 -7.03 28.85
N SER A 986 -21.70 -6.34 29.47
CA SER A 986 -23.13 -6.37 29.07
C SER A 986 -23.34 -5.72 27.71
N ALA A 987 -22.71 -4.57 27.47
CA ALA A 987 -22.87 -3.81 26.24
C ALA A 987 -22.36 -4.57 24.99
N LEU A 988 -21.45 -5.53 25.14
CA LEU A 988 -21.05 -6.46 24.08
C LEU A 988 -22.13 -7.48 23.70
N ASP A 989 -22.99 -7.86 24.64
CA ASP A 989 -24.13 -8.76 24.43
C ASP A 989 -25.35 -7.99 23.89
N ASP A 990 -25.64 -6.83 24.49
CA ASP A 990 -26.83 -6.02 24.17
C ASP A 990 -26.63 -5.11 22.93
N GLY A 991 -25.38 -4.73 22.61
CA GLY A 991 -25.03 -3.75 21.57
C GLY A 991 -25.24 -2.28 21.98
N PHE A 992 -25.61 -2.03 23.24
CA PHE A 992 -25.81 -0.70 23.81
C PHE A 992 -25.68 -0.71 25.33
N TYR A 993 -25.52 0.47 25.93
CA TYR A 993 -25.60 0.69 27.39
C TYR A 993 -26.39 1.96 27.70
N TYR A 994 -26.66 2.19 28.99
CA TYR A 994 -27.38 3.36 29.47
C TYR A 994 -26.47 4.23 30.37
N GLU A 995 -26.51 5.54 30.12
CA GLU A 995 -25.93 6.56 31.01
C GLU A 995 -27.08 7.23 31.79
N GLY A 996 -26.99 7.35 33.11
CA GLY A 996 -28.07 7.97 33.91
C GLY A 996 -28.00 7.75 35.43
N GLY A 997 -28.93 8.39 36.14
CA GLY A 997 -29.19 8.18 37.57
C GLY A 997 -29.92 6.86 37.86
N GLU A 998 -30.15 6.55 39.14
CA GLU A 998 -30.88 5.32 39.53
C GLU A 998 -32.28 5.30 38.91
N ALA A 999 -32.67 4.16 38.34
CA ALA A 999 -34.07 3.90 38.04
C ALA A 999 -34.81 3.83 39.38
N VAL A 1000 -35.61 4.85 39.68
CA VAL A 1000 -36.49 4.87 40.85
C VAL A 1000 -37.39 3.65 40.74
N GLY A 1001 -37.21 2.69 41.66
CA GLY A 1001 -38.01 1.48 41.69
C GLY A 1001 -39.48 1.83 41.80
N TRP A 1002 -40.33 1.11 41.06
CA TRP A 1002 -41.79 1.26 41.17
C TRP A 1002 -42.21 0.95 42.60
N GLY A 1003 -42.54 1.99 43.36
CA GLY A 1003 -43.08 1.87 44.70
C GLY A 1003 -44.45 1.20 44.67
N ASP A 1004 -44.67 0.32 45.65
CA ASP A 1004 -45.90 -0.44 45.85
C ASP A 1004 -47.16 0.48 45.82
N PRO A 1005 -48.28 0.13 45.13
CA PRO A 1005 -49.42 1.04 44.94
C PRO A 1005 -50.26 1.37 46.20
N SER A 1006 -49.74 1.09 47.39
CA SER A 1006 -50.51 0.88 48.62
C SER A 1006 -50.37 1.97 49.71
N ILE A 1007 -49.92 3.18 49.36
CA ILE A 1007 -49.97 4.35 50.27
C ILE A 1007 -50.66 5.55 49.61
N ARG A 1008 -51.94 5.76 49.91
CA ARG A 1008 -52.64 7.04 49.68
C ARG A 1008 -52.33 7.98 50.84
N GLY A 1009 -51.79 9.18 50.60
CA GLY A 1009 -51.81 10.19 51.66
C GLY A 1009 -50.86 11.40 51.64
N SER A 1010 -50.45 11.95 50.49
CA SER A 1010 -49.92 13.32 50.45
C SER A 1010 -49.85 13.88 49.01
N PRO A 1011 -50.08 15.19 48.80
CA PRO A 1011 -49.87 15.82 47.50
C PRO A 1011 -48.35 15.93 47.21
N PRO A 1012 -47.88 15.65 45.99
CA PRO A 1012 -46.48 15.82 45.65
C PRO A 1012 -46.14 17.32 45.55
N ALA A 1013 -45.08 17.73 46.25
CA ALA A 1013 -44.32 18.90 45.85
C ALA A 1013 -43.61 18.63 44.50
N ASP A 1014 -43.22 19.69 43.80
CA ASP A 1014 -42.69 19.61 42.43
C ASP A 1014 -41.58 18.55 42.28
N PRO A 1015 -41.62 17.71 41.23
CA PRO A 1015 -40.66 16.64 41.06
C PRO A 1015 -39.26 17.22 40.80
N PRO A 1016 -38.20 16.75 41.51
CA PRO A 1016 -36.84 17.10 41.16
C PRO A 1016 -36.55 16.62 39.72
N GLN A 1017 -35.82 17.44 38.95
CA GLN A 1017 -35.54 17.20 37.53
C GLN A 1017 -35.09 15.75 37.28
N ALA A 1018 -35.90 15.00 36.52
CA ALA A 1018 -35.62 13.60 36.25
C ALA A 1018 -34.30 13.44 35.48
N SER A 1019 -33.36 12.69 36.06
CA SER A 1019 -32.09 12.37 35.40
C SER A 1019 -32.35 11.50 34.17
N GLN A 1020 -32.34 12.09 32.98
CA GLN A 1020 -32.59 11.37 31.73
C GLN A 1020 -31.60 10.21 31.53
N THR A 1021 -32.13 9.01 31.29
CA THR A 1021 -31.34 7.84 30.91
C THR A 1021 -31.06 7.86 29.41
N ILE A 1022 -29.80 8.07 29.04
CA ILE A 1022 -29.35 8.17 27.64
C ILE A 1022 -28.88 6.79 27.17
N ARG A 1023 -29.50 6.25 26.12
CA ARG A 1023 -29.06 5.02 25.45
C ARG A 1023 -27.88 5.33 24.51
N ARG A 1024 -26.78 4.60 24.66
CA ARG A 1024 -25.58 4.70 23.81
C ARG A 1024 -25.33 3.38 23.11
N THR A 1025 -25.16 3.40 21.78
CA THR A 1025 -24.67 2.25 21.01
C THR A 1025 -23.24 1.90 21.41
N PHE A 1026 -22.90 0.61 21.41
CA PHE A 1026 -21.58 0.12 21.79
C PHE A 1026 -21.09 -0.95 20.82
N ASN A 1027 -19.89 -0.78 20.29
CA ASN A 1027 -19.27 -1.73 19.38
C ASN A 1027 -18.09 -2.41 20.08
N ALA A 1028 -17.83 -3.68 19.74
CA ALA A 1028 -16.69 -4.41 20.31
C ALA A 1028 -15.34 -3.70 20.05
N GLY A 1029 -15.19 -3.11 18.87
CA GLY A 1029 -14.00 -2.35 18.48
C GLY A 1029 -13.79 -1.02 19.23
N ASP A 1030 -14.74 -0.59 20.06
CA ASP A 1030 -14.57 0.57 20.94
C ASP A 1030 -13.56 0.26 22.08
N LEU A 1031 -13.42 -1.02 22.45
CA LEU A 1031 -12.51 -1.49 23.51
C LEU A 1031 -11.07 -1.77 23.04
N ASP A 1032 -10.84 -1.86 21.73
CA ASP A 1032 -9.58 -2.31 21.12
C ASP A 1032 -8.36 -1.57 21.67
N GLN A 1033 -8.45 -0.24 21.83
CA GLN A 1033 -7.38 0.63 22.36
C GLN A 1033 -7.05 0.40 23.84
N VAL A 1034 -7.83 -0.40 24.56
CA VAL A 1034 -7.70 -0.64 26.02
C VAL A 1034 -7.45 -2.12 26.36
N VAL A 1035 -7.50 -3.03 25.39
CA VAL A 1035 -7.33 -4.49 25.64
C VAL A 1035 -5.99 -4.79 26.31
N THR A 1036 -4.89 -4.27 25.76
CA THR A 1036 -3.54 -4.42 26.32
C THR A 1036 -3.45 -3.83 27.73
N LEU A 1037 -4.04 -2.64 27.92
CA LEU A 1037 -4.04 -1.88 29.17
C LEU A 1037 -4.79 -2.60 30.30
N LEU A 1038 -5.98 -3.16 29.99
CA LEU A 1038 -6.74 -4.01 30.91
C LEU A 1038 -6.02 -5.33 31.20
N CYS A 1039 -5.32 -5.90 30.21
CA CYS A 1039 -4.51 -7.10 30.40
C CYS A 1039 -3.36 -6.85 31.41
N GLU A 1040 -2.61 -5.76 31.26
CA GLU A 1040 -1.53 -5.39 32.19
C GLU A 1040 -2.07 -5.19 33.62
N ASN A 1041 -3.21 -4.51 33.77
CA ASN A 1041 -3.87 -4.32 35.06
C ASN A 1041 -4.33 -5.65 35.68
N ALA A 1042 -4.90 -6.56 34.89
CA ALA A 1042 -5.27 -7.89 35.37
C ALA A 1042 -4.05 -8.71 35.82
N VAL A 1043 -2.93 -8.62 35.10
CA VAL A 1043 -1.66 -9.27 35.45
C VAL A 1043 -1.05 -8.66 36.71
N TYR A 1044 -1.11 -7.34 36.87
CA TYR A 1044 -0.67 -6.64 38.08
C TYR A 1044 -1.48 -7.10 39.31
N LEU A 1045 -2.81 -7.02 39.23
CA LEU A 1045 -3.73 -7.47 40.28
C LEU A 1045 -3.55 -8.95 40.64
N TYR A 1046 -3.25 -9.81 39.67
CA TYR A 1046 -2.96 -11.22 39.91
C TYR A 1046 -1.68 -11.44 40.74
N ARG A 1047 -0.65 -10.60 40.56
CA ARG A 1047 0.59 -10.68 41.35
C ARG A 1047 0.37 -10.24 42.80
N ILE A 1048 -0.45 -9.19 43.02
CA ILE A 1048 -0.75 -8.67 44.36
C ILE A 1048 -2.02 -9.28 45.01
N LYS A 1049 -2.56 -10.36 44.44
CA LYS A 1049 -3.82 -11.01 44.89
C LYS A 1049 -3.85 -11.44 46.38
N GLY A 1050 -2.69 -11.56 47.02
CA GLY A 1050 -2.57 -11.88 48.44
C GLY A 1050 -2.83 -10.69 49.38
N GLU A 1051 -2.84 -9.45 48.88
CA GLU A 1051 -3.02 -8.26 49.71
C GLU A 1051 -4.49 -7.93 50.03
N ASN A 1052 -5.43 -8.31 49.15
CA ASN A 1052 -6.86 -8.09 49.36
C ASN A 1052 -7.71 -9.11 48.56
N PRO A 1053 -8.68 -9.81 49.18
CA PRO A 1053 -9.53 -10.78 48.48
C PRO A 1053 -10.38 -10.17 47.35
N ARG A 1054 -10.75 -8.88 47.41
CA ARG A 1054 -11.56 -8.21 46.37
C ARG A 1054 -10.84 -8.19 45.02
N TYR A 1055 -9.51 -8.08 44.99
CA TYR A 1055 -8.72 -8.12 43.75
C TYR A 1055 -8.95 -9.41 42.96
N VAL A 1056 -9.25 -10.53 43.62
CA VAL A 1056 -9.52 -11.83 42.97
C VAL A 1056 -10.78 -11.81 42.11
N SER A 1057 -11.82 -11.07 42.53
CA SER A 1057 -13.02 -10.89 41.70
C SER A 1057 -12.74 -9.96 40.52
N ILE A 1058 -12.04 -8.86 40.78
CA ILE A 1058 -11.76 -7.80 39.80
C ILE A 1058 -10.93 -8.35 38.63
N TYR A 1059 -9.75 -8.94 38.89
CA TYR A 1059 -8.90 -9.43 37.79
C TYR A 1059 -9.59 -10.56 37.00
N LYS A 1060 -10.37 -11.45 37.65
CA LYS A 1060 -11.08 -12.55 36.96
C LYS A 1060 -12.20 -12.06 36.03
N LYS A 1061 -12.82 -10.91 36.29
CA LYS A 1061 -13.82 -10.30 35.39
C LYS A 1061 -13.15 -9.48 34.30
N MET A 1062 -12.10 -8.73 34.64
CA MET A 1062 -11.26 -7.98 33.69
C MET A 1062 -10.61 -8.91 32.65
N TRP A 1063 -9.97 -9.99 33.10
CA TRP A 1063 -9.37 -11.01 32.24
C TRP A 1063 -10.40 -11.71 31.33
N ARG A 1064 -11.62 -11.98 31.83
CA ARG A 1064 -12.70 -12.54 31.00
C ARG A 1064 -13.17 -11.58 29.90
N LEU A 1065 -13.29 -10.28 30.19
CA LEU A 1065 -13.61 -9.28 29.17
C LEU A 1065 -12.47 -9.21 28.13
N VAL A 1066 -11.23 -9.12 28.60
CA VAL A 1066 -10.02 -9.11 27.77
C VAL A 1066 -9.97 -10.33 26.85
N LEU A 1067 -10.17 -11.55 27.37
CA LEU A 1067 -10.21 -12.78 26.56
C LEU A 1067 -11.32 -12.77 25.50
N ARG A 1068 -12.46 -12.13 25.78
CA ARG A 1068 -13.62 -12.08 24.88
C ARG A 1068 -13.42 -11.15 23.67
N VAL A 1069 -12.63 -10.08 23.86
CA VAL A 1069 -12.37 -9.01 22.89
C VAL A 1069 -10.99 -9.16 22.21
N SER A 1070 -10.03 -9.81 22.89
CA SER A 1070 -8.65 -9.97 22.41
C SER A 1070 -8.52 -10.86 21.17
N HIS A 1071 -8.18 -10.25 20.04
CA HIS A 1071 -7.62 -10.95 18.87
C HIS A 1071 -6.13 -11.24 19.07
N MET A 1072 -5.81 -12.23 19.91
CA MET A 1072 -4.43 -12.65 20.15
C MET A 1072 -3.49 -11.51 20.63
N ASP A 1073 -4.00 -10.62 21.50
CA ASP A 1073 -3.23 -9.49 22.05
C ASP A 1073 -1.91 -9.99 22.69
N GLU A 1074 -0.82 -9.23 22.51
CA GLU A 1074 0.52 -9.67 22.95
C GLU A 1074 0.59 -9.88 24.47
N CYS A 1075 -0.03 -9.00 25.26
CA CYS A 1075 -0.12 -9.17 26.71
C CYS A 1075 -0.93 -10.43 27.06
N VAL A 1076 -2.03 -10.68 26.36
CA VAL A 1076 -2.89 -11.86 26.58
C VAL A 1076 -2.11 -13.14 26.28
N LEU A 1077 -1.47 -13.26 25.12
CA LEU A 1077 -0.66 -14.42 24.75
C LEU A 1077 0.49 -14.66 25.73
N ARG A 1078 1.21 -13.60 26.10
CA ARG A 1078 2.35 -13.68 27.02
C ARG A 1078 1.95 -14.14 28.41
N ASN A 1079 0.81 -13.66 28.93
CA ASN A 1079 0.38 -13.92 30.30
C ASN A 1079 -0.70 -15.02 30.44
N TYR A 1080 -1.18 -15.61 29.34
CA TYR A 1080 -2.19 -16.68 29.38
C TYR A 1080 -1.83 -17.82 30.34
N HIS A 1081 -0.57 -18.28 30.26
CA HIS A 1081 -0.05 -19.35 31.11
C HIS A 1081 -0.05 -19.03 32.61
N LEU A 1082 0.02 -17.74 32.96
CA LEU A 1082 0.07 -17.23 34.33
C LEU A 1082 -1.34 -17.17 34.95
N LEU A 1083 -2.35 -16.82 34.14
CA LEU A 1083 -3.73 -16.57 34.58
C LEU A 1083 -4.64 -17.80 34.45
N GLU A 1084 -4.45 -18.63 33.41
CA GLU A 1084 -5.22 -19.86 33.16
C GLU A 1084 -4.53 -21.14 33.66
N GLY A 1085 -3.29 -21.04 34.16
CA GLY A 1085 -2.50 -22.18 34.65
C GLY A 1085 -2.11 -23.23 33.60
N ARG A 1086 -2.40 -22.99 32.32
CA ARG A 1086 -2.14 -23.89 31.19
C ARG A 1086 -1.52 -23.15 30.00
N ARG A 1087 -0.75 -23.85 29.17
CA ARG A 1087 -0.26 -23.30 27.89
C ARG A 1087 -1.40 -23.22 26.87
N LEU A 1088 -1.35 -22.25 25.95
CA LEU A 1088 -2.30 -22.16 24.82
C LEU A 1088 -2.22 -23.43 23.96
N GLY A 1089 -3.37 -24.04 23.69
CA GLY A 1089 -3.54 -25.14 22.74
C GLY A 1089 -4.02 -24.65 21.37
N LEU A 1090 -3.98 -25.55 20.38
CA LEU A 1090 -4.43 -25.23 19.01
C LEU A 1090 -5.90 -24.78 18.95
N LEU A 1091 -6.76 -25.34 19.81
CA LEU A 1091 -8.16 -24.94 19.93
C LEU A 1091 -8.33 -23.52 20.48
N ASP A 1092 -7.45 -23.08 21.40
CA ASP A 1092 -7.48 -21.70 21.92
C ASP A 1092 -7.04 -20.71 20.82
N TYR A 1093 -5.97 -21.04 20.08
CA TYR A 1093 -5.57 -20.29 18.88
C TYR A 1093 -6.71 -20.17 17.87
N LEU A 1094 -7.43 -21.27 17.60
CA LEU A 1094 -8.61 -21.26 16.71
C LEU A 1094 -9.77 -20.46 17.31
N ALA A 1095 -9.98 -20.50 18.62
CA ALA A 1095 -11.01 -19.70 19.28
C ALA A 1095 -10.72 -18.20 19.18
N PHE A 1096 -9.48 -17.76 19.43
CA PHE A 1096 -9.05 -16.38 19.19
C PHE A 1096 -9.09 -15.97 17.71
N PHE A 1097 -9.02 -16.93 16.77
CA PHE A 1097 -9.08 -16.65 15.32
C PHE A 1097 -10.50 -16.67 14.70
N TYR A 1098 -11.47 -17.33 15.35
CA TYR A 1098 -12.78 -17.65 14.77
C TYR A 1098 -14.00 -17.52 15.72
N LEU A 1099 -13.83 -17.56 17.04
CA LEU A 1099 -14.93 -17.54 18.03
C LEU A 1099 -14.98 -16.24 18.85
N TYR A 1100 -13.82 -15.70 19.25
CA TYR A 1100 -13.72 -14.37 19.86
C TYR A 1100 -13.79 -13.29 18.77
N ARG A 1101 -14.49 -12.18 19.06
CA ARG A 1101 -15.20 -11.39 18.04
C ARG A 1101 -14.37 -10.27 17.44
#